data_AF-A0A6A6GB23-F1
#
_entry.id   AF-A0A6A6GB23-F1
#
_cell.length_a   1.000
_cell.length_b   1.000
_cell.length_c   1.000
_cell.angle_alpha   90.00
_cell.angle_beta   90.00
_cell.angle_gamma   90.00
#
_symmetry.space_group_name_H-M   'P 1'
#
loop_
_entity.id
_entity.type
_entity.pdbx_description
1 polymer ?
#
loop_
_entity_poly.entity_id
_entity_poly.type
_entity_poly.pdbx_seq_one_letter_code
_entity_poly.pdbx_strand_id
1 'polypeptide(L)'
;MADTRPRDTSAILSLLTLEEKVSLLAATDWWRTPAIDRPEVFVPQIKTTDGPNGARGESYVSGIKAACFPCGTSTGATFDKELLHNIGVHIAKEAKTKSADILLAPTLNVIRHPLGGRNYETYSEDPVVLGKLAAAFVRGCQSQGVPATPKHFVANEAENERKTLSVEVDEQTLREVYLLPFQLVLKESEPWCFMTSYNRVNGRYVADDYRLVTEVLREEWGFNGLVMSDWMGVYSTAQCINAGVDLEMPGPPKWRGKALVDAVRDGQVKEAVIDESARRVIDMAKFLGKFERPDEPPERAVDDPERDEFIATAGAEGMVLLKNTGGILPINRKSKVAIIGHHATHVSLGGGGSARVDALHAVTPLEGMQKAGFDARVSPGIPVFGALPHAEPSMVTDPDGKTSPIPVKVEWFNSATIGENLAHTEQRPNAEYMIKEQWPSYLSKNYCSRMTFTLTPSRSGNHIFSVVSTGRARCLINDEEVFVRDQDPDLVPESFYFFKSKIERRFDYRLEGGQSYRIVLESFATSEHQLQAAPLFGRLFQGSALRFHEEIDVPQLLADASDAAKASDIAVVFVGTTNEIESEGFDRDNMLLPSQQYDLIKAVVAANPRTCVVNFSGAAVDVTPFIDQVPAFVQAAFPGQECGHSVAKVLSGEVNPCGRLPYSWPRRLEDCSSHNNFPVKNGKLRYEEGLDVGYRWHDREEAPDALFAFGSGESYTTFEIEGVRCEPTPKDMETEIKFQVKNTGSVFGKVIVQIYVSGSSEVGRKRPVKELKDFVKVGLEPGGSRECNLLLDKYAVSVYDGQEGCWVAQQGAYKVFVGLSSVDIKAEVDFELAKTVQWRGV
;
A
#
# COMPACT_ATOMS: atom_id res chain seq x y z
N MET A 1 -26.28 -37.31 -7.71
CA MET A 1 -25.38 -38.48 -7.85
C MET A 1 -24.05 -38.07 -7.24
N ALA A 2 -23.33 -38.99 -6.57
CA ALA A 2 -21.99 -38.67 -6.09
C ALA A 2 -21.09 -38.36 -7.29
N ASP A 3 -20.32 -37.29 -7.23
CA ASP A 3 -19.36 -36.94 -8.28
C ASP A 3 -18.20 -37.96 -8.24
N THR A 4 -18.13 -38.83 -9.25
CA THR A 4 -17.16 -39.93 -9.35
C THR A 4 -15.87 -39.53 -10.07
N ARG A 5 -15.71 -38.26 -10.47
CA ARG A 5 -14.51 -37.77 -11.16
C ARG A 5 -13.28 -37.84 -10.27
N PRO A 6 -12.07 -38.05 -10.85
CA PRO A 6 -10.85 -38.16 -10.07
C PRO A 6 -10.58 -36.88 -9.30
N ARG A 7 -10.09 -37.06 -8.07
CA ARG A 7 -9.61 -35.96 -7.21
C ARG A 7 -8.11 -36.02 -7.01
N ASP A 8 -7.41 -37.02 -7.53
CA ASP A 8 -5.95 -37.07 -7.48
C ASP A 8 -5.32 -36.15 -8.55
N THR A 9 -4.24 -35.45 -8.21
CA THR A 9 -3.66 -34.42 -9.12
C THR A 9 -3.07 -35.08 -10.35
N SER A 10 -2.38 -36.21 -10.18
CA SER A 10 -1.76 -36.95 -11.29
C SER A 10 -2.84 -37.53 -12.21
N ALA A 11 -3.92 -38.06 -11.61
CA ALA A 11 -5.06 -38.55 -12.38
C ALA A 11 -5.74 -37.43 -13.18
N ILE A 12 -5.98 -36.26 -12.57
CA ILE A 12 -6.54 -35.09 -13.27
C ILE A 12 -5.62 -34.68 -14.43
N LEU A 13 -4.33 -34.46 -14.16
CA LEU A 13 -3.36 -34.05 -15.18
C LEU A 13 -3.30 -35.01 -16.38
N SER A 14 -3.40 -36.32 -16.12
CA SER A 14 -3.38 -37.34 -17.18
C SER A 14 -4.60 -37.30 -18.10
N LEU A 15 -5.71 -36.72 -17.64
CA LEU A 15 -6.94 -36.57 -18.41
C LEU A 15 -7.02 -35.25 -19.17
N LEU A 16 -6.27 -34.23 -18.75
CA LEU A 16 -6.27 -32.91 -19.38
C LEU A 16 -5.52 -32.95 -20.72
N THR A 17 -6.09 -32.32 -21.73
CA THR A 17 -5.36 -32.03 -22.98
C THR A 17 -4.31 -30.95 -22.76
N LEU A 18 -3.37 -30.79 -23.70
CA LEU A 18 -2.39 -29.70 -23.64
C LEU A 18 -3.07 -28.32 -23.57
N GLU A 19 -4.11 -28.10 -24.39
CA GLU A 19 -4.90 -26.87 -24.38
C GLU A 19 -5.58 -26.61 -23.04
N GLU A 20 -6.16 -27.65 -22.42
CA GLU A 20 -6.76 -27.58 -21.10
C GLU A 20 -5.72 -27.23 -20.04
N LYS A 21 -4.57 -27.91 -20.02
CA LYS A 21 -3.47 -27.61 -19.10
C LYS A 21 -2.99 -26.16 -19.26
N VAL A 22 -2.76 -25.71 -20.51
CA VAL A 22 -2.36 -24.32 -20.81
C VAL A 22 -3.41 -23.32 -20.33
N SER A 23 -4.70 -23.61 -20.49
CA SER A 23 -5.78 -22.72 -20.03
C SER A 23 -5.74 -22.47 -18.52
N LEU A 24 -5.32 -23.45 -17.71
CA LEU A 24 -5.18 -23.30 -16.26
C LEU A 24 -4.04 -22.36 -15.86
N LEU A 25 -3.11 -22.05 -16.77
CA LEU A 25 -1.91 -21.24 -16.51
C LEU A 25 -2.13 -19.74 -16.72
N ALA A 26 -3.38 -19.32 -16.95
CA ALA A 26 -3.77 -17.93 -17.02
C ALA A 26 -5.18 -17.70 -16.46
N ALA A 27 -5.44 -16.49 -16.01
CA ALA A 27 -6.79 -16.07 -15.68
C ALA A 27 -7.68 -15.96 -16.92
N THR A 28 -9.00 -16.15 -16.75
CA THR A 28 -10.03 -15.93 -17.78
C THR A 28 -10.56 -14.50 -17.79
N ASP A 29 -10.63 -13.89 -16.61
CA ASP A 29 -11.02 -12.50 -16.38
C ASP A 29 -10.01 -11.79 -15.47
N TRP A 30 -10.40 -10.66 -14.89
CA TRP A 30 -9.49 -9.89 -14.05
C TRP A 30 -9.04 -10.60 -12.77
N TRP A 31 -9.78 -11.61 -12.29
CA TRP A 31 -9.64 -12.18 -10.95
C TRP A 31 -9.66 -13.71 -10.88
N ARG A 32 -10.13 -14.41 -11.92
CA ARG A 32 -10.46 -15.84 -11.87
C ARG A 32 -9.62 -16.68 -12.83
N THR A 33 -9.25 -17.87 -12.38
CA THR A 33 -8.81 -18.95 -13.28
C THR A 33 -10.01 -19.58 -13.99
N PRO A 34 -9.83 -20.30 -15.12
CA PRO A 34 -10.93 -21.04 -15.73
C PRO A 34 -11.40 -22.19 -14.84
N ALA A 35 -12.66 -22.60 -15.03
CA ALA A 35 -13.15 -23.91 -14.64
C ALA A 35 -13.08 -24.85 -15.86
N ILE A 36 -12.63 -26.09 -15.64
CA ILE A 36 -12.75 -27.19 -16.60
C ILE A 36 -13.82 -28.12 -16.06
N ASP A 37 -14.92 -28.27 -16.79
CA ASP A 37 -16.03 -29.11 -16.36
C ASP A 37 -16.54 -29.96 -17.53
N ARG A 38 -16.12 -31.23 -17.56
CA ARG A 38 -16.61 -32.23 -18.50
C ARG A 38 -16.78 -33.59 -17.81
N PRO A 39 -17.45 -34.58 -18.44
CA PRO A 39 -17.85 -35.80 -17.76
C PRO A 39 -16.72 -36.58 -17.07
N GLU A 40 -15.50 -36.53 -17.61
CA GLU A 40 -14.35 -37.31 -17.10
C GLU A 40 -13.47 -36.54 -16.12
N VAL A 41 -13.47 -35.20 -16.17
CA VAL A 41 -12.54 -34.37 -15.39
C VAL A 41 -13.17 -33.05 -14.97
N PHE A 42 -12.82 -32.62 -13.77
CA PHE A 42 -13.21 -31.36 -13.20
C PHE A 42 -11.99 -30.64 -12.65
N VAL A 43 -11.87 -29.35 -12.92
CA VAL A 43 -10.95 -28.44 -12.22
C VAL A 43 -11.74 -27.17 -11.91
N PRO A 44 -11.95 -26.83 -10.63
CA PRO A 44 -12.75 -25.68 -10.26
C PRO A 44 -12.00 -24.37 -10.53
N GLN A 45 -12.75 -23.28 -10.69
CA GLN A 45 -12.18 -21.94 -10.73
C GLN A 45 -11.64 -21.53 -9.35
N ILE A 46 -10.62 -20.67 -9.35
CA ILE A 46 -10.07 -19.99 -8.18
C ILE A 46 -10.22 -18.49 -8.40
N LYS A 47 -10.75 -17.79 -7.42
CA LYS A 47 -10.88 -16.32 -7.43
C LYS A 47 -9.82 -15.66 -6.54
N THR A 48 -9.21 -14.60 -7.05
CA THR A 48 -8.26 -13.75 -6.31
C THR A 48 -8.90 -12.42 -5.91
N THR A 49 -8.36 -11.75 -4.89
CA THR A 49 -8.71 -10.37 -4.55
C THR A 49 -7.50 -9.61 -4.01
N ASP A 50 -7.36 -8.34 -4.39
CA ASP A 50 -6.55 -7.39 -3.60
C ASP A 50 -7.19 -7.15 -2.23
N GLY A 51 -6.47 -6.75 -1.19
CA GLY A 51 -5.03 -6.61 -1.07
C GLY A 51 -4.62 -6.36 0.39
N PRO A 52 -3.49 -5.65 0.64
CA PRO A 52 -2.77 -5.71 1.92
C PRO A 52 -3.47 -5.07 3.12
N ASN A 53 -4.45 -4.21 2.92
CA ASN A 53 -5.17 -3.49 3.98
C ASN A 53 -6.72 -3.62 3.85
N GLY A 54 -7.19 -4.68 3.18
CA GLY A 54 -8.60 -5.03 3.06
C GLY A 54 -8.85 -5.87 1.80
N ALA A 55 -9.86 -6.75 1.84
CA ALA A 55 -10.23 -7.57 0.67
C ALA A 55 -11.29 -6.85 -0.17
N ARG A 56 -10.87 -6.24 -1.29
CA ARG A 56 -11.73 -5.40 -2.15
C ARG A 56 -12.85 -6.19 -2.83
N GLY A 57 -12.58 -7.42 -3.26
CA GLY A 57 -13.45 -8.19 -4.15
C GLY A 57 -13.14 -7.92 -5.63
N GLU A 58 -14.12 -8.27 -6.47
CA GLU A 58 -13.97 -8.42 -7.92
C GLU A 58 -14.12 -7.15 -8.76
N SER A 59 -14.32 -5.99 -8.15
CA SER A 59 -14.39 -4.76 -8.94
C SER A 59 -13.78 -3.57 -8.22
N TYR A 60 -13.01 -2.81 -8.98
CA TYR A 60 -12.54 -1.49 -8.58
C TYR A 60 -13.60 -0.41 -8.80
N VAL A 61 -14.42 -0.54 -9.85
CA VAL A 61 -15.31 0.53 -10.34
C VAL A 61 -16.67 0.47 -9.66
N SER A 62 -17.19 -0.74 -9.49
CA SER A 62 -18.55 -1.00 -8.98
C SER A 62 -18.53 -2.12 -7.94
N GLY A 63 -17.44 -2.22 -7.16
CA GLY A 63 -17.26 -3.25 -6.14
C GLY A 63 -18.18 -3.05 -4.94
N ILE A 64 -18.35 -4.13 -4.17
CA ILE A 64 -18.99 -4.03 -2.85
C ILE A 64 -18.01 -3.45 -1.83
N LYS A 65 -18.53 -2.84 -0.77
CA LYS A 65 -17.73 -2.31 0.32
C LYS A 65 -16.95 -3.40 1.07
N ALA A 66 -15.81 -3.02 1.64
CA ALA A 66 -14.95 -3.89 2.44
C ALA A 66 -14.38 -3.14 3.65
N ALA A 67 -13.99 -3.88 4.68
CA ALA A 67 -13.31 -3.26 5.82
C ALA A 67 -11.92 -2.72 5.42
N CYS A 68 -11.65 -1.46 5.78
CA CYS A 68 -10.38 -0.78 5.51
C CYS A 68 -9.52 -0.74 6.78
N PHE A 69 -8.43 -1.50 6.77
CA PHE A 69 -7.46 -1.60 7.86
C PHE A 69 -6.39 -0.51 7.75
N PRO A 70 -5.60 -0.27 8.83
CA PRO A 70 -4.45 0.62 8.73
C PRO A 70 -3.49 0.19 7.62
N CYS A 71 -2.89 1.15 6.93
CA CYS A 71 -1.96 0.89 5.83
C CYS A 71 -0.66 0.21 6.28
N GLY A 72 0.16 -0.22 5.32
CA GLY A 72 1.44 -0.89 5.55
C GLY A 72 2.33 -0.13 6.52
N THR A 73 2.61 1.15 6.30
CA THR A 73 3.52 1.88 7.21
C THR A 73 2.92 2.13 8.58
N SER A 74 1.59 2.22 8.70
CA SER A 74 0.91 2.27 10.01
C SER A 74 1.11 0.96 10.78
N THR A 75 0.93 -0.19 10.13
CA THR A 75 1.08 -1.50 10.77
C THR A 75 2.56 -1.86 10.98
N GLY A 76 3.44 -1.45 10.08
CA GLY A 76 4.89 -1.56 10.20
C GLY A 76 5.42 -0.83 11.43
N ALA A 77 4.87 0.36 11.72
CA ALA A 77 5.23 1.14 12.90
C ALA A 77 4.91 0.44 14.23
N THR A 78 4.08 -0.60 14.22
CA THR A 78 3.71 -1.33 15.44
C THR A 78 4.78 -2.28 15.91
N PHE A 79 5.67 -2.75 15.02
CA PHE A 79 6.63 -3.83 15.28
C PHE A 79 5.99 -5.02 16.04
N ASP A 80 4.71 -5.32 15.72
CA ASP A 80 3.90 -6.28 16.49
C ASP A 80 3.49 -7.46 15.60
N LYS A 81 4.23 -8.56 15.75
CA LYS A 81 3.96 -9.82 15.05
C LYS A 81 2.56 -10.37 15.38
N GLU A 82 2.08 -10.20 16.61
CA GLU A 82 0.76 -10.71 17.01
C GLU A 82 -0.36 -9.87 16.39
N LEU A 83 -0.20 -8.54 16.38
CA LEU A 83 -1.15 -7.65 15.71
C LEU A 83 -1.24 -7.96 14.21
N LEU A 84 -0.11 -8.11 13.52
CA LEU A 84 -0.11 -8.41 12.07
C LEU A 84 -0.72 -9.78 11.76
N HIS A 85 -0.50 -10.78 12.62
CA HIS A 85 -1.21 -12.05 12.53
C HIS A 85 -2.74 -11.85 12.61
N ASN A 86 -3.21 -11.07 13.58
CA ASN A 86 -4.64 -10.83 13.75
C ASN A 86 -5.23 -9.99 12.61
N ILE A 87 -4.50 -9.01 12.07
CA ILE A 87 -4.89 -8.30 10.84
C ILE A 87 -5.06 -9.31 9.69
N GLY A 88 -4.10 -10.22 9.49
CA GLY A 88 -4.19 -11.28 8.50
C GLY A 88 -5.42 -12.19 8.68
N VAL A 89 -5.77 -12.53 9.93
CA VAL A 89 -6.99 -13.28 10.26
C VAL A 89 -8.25 -12.51 9.84
N HIS A 90 -8.34 -11.22 10.19
CA HIS A 90 -9.53 -10.43 9.86
C HIS A 90 -9.67 -10.18 8.35
N ILE A 91 -8.59 -9.88 7.63
CA ILE A 91 -8.65 -9.67 6.18
C ILE A 91 -8.95 -10.98 5.44
N ALA A 92 -8.44 -12.12 5.91
CA ALA A 92 -8.82 -13.42 5.32
C ALA A 92 -10.30 -13.77 5.54
N LYS A 93 -10.90 -13.39 6.68
CA LYS A 93 -12.35 -13.47 6.86
C LYS A 93 -13.08 -12.58 5.86
N GLU A 94 -12.60 -11.37 5.62
CA GLU A 94 -13.15 -10.47 4.59
C GLU A 94 -13.05 -11.08 3.19
N ALA A 95 -11.92 -11.69 2.81
CA ALA A 95 -11.76 -12.35 1.51
C ALA A 95 -12.86 -13.40 1.26
N LYS A 96 -13.20 -14.19 2.29
CA LYS A 96 -14.32 -15.15 2.22
C LYS A 96 -15.68 -14.48 2.01
N THR A 97 -15.92 -13.29 2.57
CA THR A 97 -17.17 -12.54 2.31
C THR A 97 -17.28 -12.07 0.87
N LYS A 98 -16.14 -11.89 0.18
CA LYS A 98 -16.05 -11.56 -1.24
C LYS A 98 -15.96 -12.81 -2.14
N SER A 99 -16.17 -13.98 -1.56
CA SER A 99 -16.04 -15.28 -2.24
C SER A 99 -14.69 -15.46 -2.93
N ALA A 100 -13.65 -14.77 -2.44
CA ALA A 100 -12.30 -14.86 -2.96
C ALA A 100 -11.54 -15.94 -2.21
N ASP A 101 -10.76 -16.71 -2.96
CA ASP A 101 -10.04 -17.87 -2.48
C ASP A 101 -8.58 -17.53 -2.11
N ILE A 102 -7.97 -16.56 -2.80
CA ILE A 102 -6.58 -16.13 -2.59
C ILE A 102 -6.52 -14.61 -2.36
N LEU A 103 -5.73 -14.18 -1.36
CA LEU A 103 -5.48 -12.78 -1.06
C LEU A 103 -4.14 -12.31 -1.64
N LEU A 104 -4.15 -11.19 -2.37
CA LEU A 104 -2.98 -10.61 -3.02
C LEU A 104 -2.21 -9.65 -2.08
N ALA A 105 -1.67 -10.22 -1.00
CA ALA A 105 -1.02 -9.54 0.10
C ALA A 105 -0.05 -10.48 0.83
N PRO A 106 0.89 -9.98 1.65
CA PRO A 106 1.20 -8.56 1.90
C PRO A 106 2.20 -7.98 0.88
N THR A 107 2.35 -6.65 0.88
CA THR A 107 3.37 -5.95 0.08
C THR A 107 4.69 -5.83 0.87
N LEU A 108 5.81 -6.12 0.23
CA LEU A 108 7.13 -6.38 0.84
C LEU A 108 8.28 -5.56 0.23
N ASN A 109 7.99 -4.64 -0.69
CA ASN A 109 9.01 -3.77 -1.28
C ASN A 109 9.63 -2.87 -0.21
N VAL A 110 10.92 -2.59 -0.32
CA VAL A 110 11.66 -1.83 0.70
C VAL A 110 11.34 -0.34 0.58
N ILE A 111 11.11 0.35 1.70
CA ILE A 111 11.04 1.83 1.70
C ILE A 111 12.46 2.37 1.48
N ARG A 112 12.87 2.44 0.22
CA ARG A 112 14.23 2.83 -0.18
C ARG A 112 14.42 4.34 -0.27
N HIS A 113 13.39 5.05 -0.72
CA HIS A 113 13.42 6.50 -0.92
C HIS A 113 12.07 7.10 -0.50
N PRO A 114 12.03 8.29 0.14
CA PRO A 114 10.77 8.86 0.65
C PRO A 114 9.68 9.06 -0.40
N LEU A 115 10.07 9.28 -1.66
CA LEU A 115 9.15 9.62 -2.75
C LEU A 115 8.44 8.42 -3.41
N GLY A 116 8.81 7.18 -3.05
CA GLY A 116 8.21 5.98 -3.64
C GLY A 116 6.67 5.98 -3.53
N GLY A 117 5.99 5.82 -4.67
CA GLY A 117 4.54 5.96 -4.77
C GLY A 117 3.72 5.03 -3.87
N ARG A 118 4.25 3.82 -3.61
CA ARG A 118 3.62 2.76 -2.80
C ARG A 118 4.26 2.56 -1.44
N ASN A 119 5.03 3.52 -0.94
CA ASN A 119 5.64 3.42 0.39
C ASN A 119 4.58 3.16 1.48
N TYR A 120 3.39 3.74 1.37
CA TYR A 120 2.27 3.51 2.30
C TYR A 120 1.80 2.04 2.37
N GLU A 121 2.05 1.26 1.31
CA GLU A 121 1.51 -0.08 1.14
C GLU A 121 2.40 -1.17 1.75
N THR A 122 3.68 -0.85 1.99
CA THR A 122 4.68 -1.75 2.58
C THR A 122 4.97 -1.37 4.04
N TYR A 123 5.76 -2.17 4.76
CA TYR A 123 5.94 -2.01 6.21
C TYR A 123 7.11 -1.11 6.61
N SER A 124 8.30 -1.24 6.00
CA SER A 124 9.54 -0.68 6.56
C SER A 124 10.66 -0.51 5.52
N GLU A 125 11.68 0.27 5.87
CA GLU A 125 12.98 0.30 5.18
C GLU A 125 13.90 -0.87 5.58
N ASP A 126 13.58 -1.57 6.68
CA ASP A 126 14.40 -2.66 7.21
C ASP A 126 13.86 -4.04 6.79
N PRO A 127 14.70 -4.91 6.19
CA PRO A 127 14.27 -6.21 5.70
C PRO A 127 13.79 -7.18 6.78
N VAL A 128 14.28 -7.07 8.02
CA VAL A 128 13.86 -7.94 9.12
C VAL A 128 12.47 -7.54 9.62
N VAL A 129 12.19 -6.24 9.72
CA VAL A 129 10.84 -5.74 10.02
C VAL A 129 9.85 -6.20 8.95
N LEU A 130 10.17 -5.97 7.67
CA LEU A 130 9.36 -6.40 6.54
C LEU A 130 9.06 -7.90 6.60
N GLY A 131 10.10 -8.74 6.67
CA GLY A 131 9.98 -10.19 6.60
C GLY A 131 9.20 -10.78 7.78
N LYS A 132 9.51 -10.37 9.01
CA LYS A 132 8.86 -10.91 10.22
C LYS A 132 7.40 -10.50 10.35
N LEU A 133 7.07 -9.24 10.00
CA LEU A 133 5.69 -8.76 10.03
C LEU A 133 4.85 -9.39 8.91
N ALA A 134 5.41 -9.50 7.70
CA ALA A 134 4.75 -10.19 6.60
C ALA A 134 4.52 -11.67 6.89
N ALA A 135 5.50 -12.37 7.48
CA ALA A 135 5.34 -13.76 7.85
C ALA A 135 4.20 -13.96 8.85
N ALA A 136 4.07 -13.05 9.82
CA ALA A 136 2.96 -13.09 10.77
C ALA A 136 1.61 -12.88 10.08
N PHE A 137 1.51 -11.89 9.19
CA PHE A 137 0.31 -11.66 8.38
C PHE A 137 -0.07 -12.90 7.56
N VAL A 138 0.90 -13.51 6.85
CA VAL A 138 0.70 -14.72 6.04
C VAL A 138 0.18 -15.88 6.90
N ARG A 139 0.79 -16.13 8.07
CA ARG A 139 0.28 -17.14 9.02
C ARG A 139 -1.16 -16.84 9.44
N GLY A 140 -1.48 -15.57 9.69
CA GLY A 140 -2.83 -15.11 10.02
C GLY A 140 -3.85 -15.47 8.94
N CYS A 141 -3.56 -15.14 7.68
CA CYS A 141 -4.43 -15.48 6.56
C CYS A 141 -4.59 -16.99 6.38
N GLN A 142 -3.47 -17.72 6.41
CA GLN A 142 -3.46 -19.17 6.20
C GLN A 142 -4.13 -19.94 7.33
N SER A 143 -4.13 -19.41 8.56
CA SER A 143 -4.91 -19.98 9.68
C SER A 143 -6.42 -19.98 9.40
N GLN A 144 -6.88 -19.10 8.52
CA GLN A 144 -8.26 -19.04 8.05
C GLN A 144 -8.47 -19.83 6.76
N GLY A 145 -7.48 -20.57 6.27
CA GLY A 145 -7.56 -21.32 5.01
C GLY A 145 -7.58 -20.44 3.76
N VAL A 146 -7.07 -19.21 3.85
CA VAL A 146 -6.91 -18.30 2.70
C VAL A 146 -5.42 -18.10 2.45
N PRO A 147 -4.87 -18.60 1.32
CA PRO A 147 -3.53 -18.30 0.85
C PRO A 147 -3.27 -16.79 0.76
N ALA A 148 -2.14 -16.37 1.29
CA ALA A 148 -1.57 -15.05 1.03
C ALA A 148 -0.57 -15.14 -0.14
N THR A 149 -0.33 -14.00 -0.79
CA THR A 149 0.56 -13.83 -1.95
C THR A 149 1.51 -12.67 -1.69
N PRO A 150 2.66 -12.90 -1.02
CA PRO A 150 3.63 -11.84 -0.78
C PRO A 150 4.14 -11.24 -2.11
N LYS A 151 4.17 -9.91 -2.19
CA LYS A 151 4.41 -9.16 -3.44
C LYS A 151 5.25 -7.90 -3.21
N HIS A 152 5.95 -7.35 -4.18
CA HIS A 152 6.16 -7.87 -5.53
C HIS A 152 7.60 -8.36 -5.60
N PHE A 153 7.78 -9.66 -5.83
CA PHE A 153 9.05 -10.34 -5.90
C PHE A 153 9.71 -10.03 -7.26
N VAL A 154 10.73 -9.18 -7.38
CA VAL A 154 11.40 -8.38 -6.34
C VAL A 154 11.82 -7.02 -6.93
N ALA A 155 12.23 -6.10 -6.05
CA ALA A 155 12.84 -4.83 -6.39
C ALA A 155 11.93 -3.83 -7.14
N ASN A 156 10.68 -3.69 -6.69
CA ASN A 156 9.68 -2.74 -7.24
C ASN A 156 9.50 -1.53 -6.29
N GLU A 157 10.58 -0.79 -6.04
CA GLU A 157 10.59 0.34 -5.09
C GLU A 157 10.32 1.71 -5.75
N ALA A 158 9.98 1.73 -7.05
CA ALA A 158 9.57 2.92 -7.79
C ALA A 158 8.39 2.61 -8.72
N GLU A 159 7.46 3.54 -8.84
CA GLU A 159 6.27 3.39 -9.69
C GLU A 159 6.46 4.00 -11.08
N ASN A 160 7.22 5.10 -11.18
CA ASN A 160 7.54 5.70 -12.47
C ASN A 160 8.29 4.70 -13.34
N GLU A 161 7.78 4.47 -14.56
CA GLU A 161 8.33 3.48 -15.50
C GLU A 161 8.39 2.03 -14.96
N ARG A 162 7.64 1.64 -13.91
CA ARG A 162 7.74 0.31 -13.27
C ARG A 162 7.67 -0.90 -14.22
N LYS A 163 6.93 -0.78 -15.34
CA LYS A 163 6.80 -1.84 -16.36
C LYS A 163 7.95 -1.91 -17.35
N THR A 164 8.82 -0.90 -17.36
CA THR A 164 9.91 -0.79 -18.34
C THR A 164 11.25 -0.51 -17.71
N LEU A 165 11.35 -0.05 -16.46
CA LEU A 165 12.63 0.24 -15.82
C LEU A 165 13.45 -1.04 -15.60
N SER A 166 14.75 -0.87 -15.46
CA SER A 166 15.66 -1.88 -14.93
C SER A 166 16.29 -1.39 -13.65
N VAL A 167 16.12 -2.16 -12.58
CA VAL A 167 16.87 -2.00 -11.35
C VAL A 167 18.26 -2.57 -11.55
N GLU A 168 19.29 -1.76 -11.34
CA GLU A 168 20.69 -2.16 -11.42
C GLU A 168 21.24 -2.28 -9.99
N VAL A 169 21.52 -3.51 -9.57
CA VAL A 169 21.86 -3.85 -8.18
C VAL A 169 22.85 -5.02 -8.13
N ASP A 170 23.81 -4.98 -7.22
CA ASP A 170 24.72 -6.10 -7.00
C ASP A 170 24.05 -7.24 -6.21
N GLU A 171 24.56 -8.46 -6.36
CA GLU A 171 23.94 -9.65 -5.79
C GLU A 171 23.89 -9.63 -4.26
N GLN A 172 24.92 -9.10 -3.58
CA GLN A 172 24.92 -9.02 -2.12
C GLN A 172 23.80 -8.09 -1.64
N THR A 173 23.72 -6.88 -2.19
CA THR A 173 22.64 -5.94 -1.86
C THR A 173 21.26 -6.53 -2.16
N LEU A 174 21.11 -7.16 -3.33
CA LEU A 174 19.85 -7.81 -3.72
C LEU A 174 19.43 -8.87 -2.69
N ARG A 175 20.38 -9.70 -2.23
CA ARG A 175 20.15 -10.80 -1.27
C ARG A 175 19.87 -10.32 0.14
N GLU A 176 20.61 -9.34 0.61
CA GLU A 176 20.56 -8.90 2.01
C GLU A 176 19.47 -7.87 2.30
N VAL A 177 19.05 -7.09 1.30
CA VAL A 177 18.07 -6.01 1.50
C VAL A 177 16.72 -6.34 0.86
N TYR A 178 16.71 -6.79 -0.40
CA TYR A 178 15.47 -6.86 -1.18
C TYR A 178 14.86 -8.26 -1.24
N LEU A 179 15.69 -9.31 -1.26
CA LEU A 179 15.26 -10.71 -1.24
C LEU A 179 15.09 -11.25 0.18
N LEU A 180 15.88 -10.77 1.16
CA LEU A 180 15.82 -11.22 2.55
C LEU A 180 14.40 -11.20 3.15
N PRO A 181 13.55 -10.18 2.94
CA PRO A 181 12.17 -10.20 3.44
C PRO A 181 11.37 -11.41 2.93
N PHE A 182 11.50 -11.75 1.64
CA PHE A 182 10.81 -12.89 1.02
C PHE A 182 11.36 -14.23 1.54
N GLN A 183 12.67 -14.32 1.75
CA GLN A 183 13.32 -15.49 2.35
C GLN A 183 12.83 -15.72 3.79
N LEU A 184 12.72 -14.67 4.60
CA LEU A 184 12.19 -14.72 5.96
C LEU A 184 10.71 -15.11 5.98
N VAL A 185 9.91 -14.62 5.03
CA VAL A 185 8.51 -15.02 4.88
C VAL A 185 8.39 -16.51 4.58
N LEU A 186 9.21 -17.04 3.67
CA LEU A 186 9.22 -18.47 3.39
C LEU A 186 9.58 -19.29 4.64
N LYS A 187 10.64 -18.89 5.34
CA LYS A 187 11.11 -19.51 6.58
C LYS A 187 10.05 -19.57 7.67
N GLU A 188 9.37 -18.46 7.89
CA GLU A 188 8.55 -18.28 9.09
C GLU A 188 7.06 -18.54 8.84
N SER A 189 6.62 -18.70 7.59
CA SER A 189 5.18 -18.80 7.28
C SER A 189 4.77 -19.78 6.18
N GLU A 190 5.72 -20.34 5.42
CA GLU A 190 5.42 -21.29 4.32
C GLU A 190 4.27 -20.77 3.42
N PRO A 191 4.44 -19.62 2.74
CA PRO A 191 3.40 -19.04 1.89
C PRO A 191 3.02 -20.02 0.77
N TRP A 192 1.76 -19.98 0.36
CA TRP A 192 1.28 -20.80 -0.77
C TRP A 192 1.48 -20.14 -2.13
N CYS A 193 1.58 -18.81 -2.18
CA CYS A 193 1.75 -18.05 -3.41
C CYS A 193 2.89 -17.03 -3.30
N PHE A 194 3.46 -16.62 -4.44
CA PHE A 194 4.22 -15.37 -4.60
C PHE A 194 3.77 -14.65 -5.88
N MET A 195 3.91 -13.32 -5.91
CA MET A 195 3.65 -12.51 -7.10
C MET A 195 4.93 -11.84 -7.58
N THR A 196 5.27 -12.00 -8.86
CA THR A 196 6.46 -11.34 -9.43
C THR A 196 6.25 -9.85 -9.61
N SER A 197 7.31 -9.05 -9.57
CA SER A 197 7.27 -7.62 -9.87
C SER A 197 7.14 -7.31 -11.36
N TYR A 198 6.77 -6.07 -11.66
CA TYR A 198 6.71 -5.55 -13.02
C TYR A 198 8.10 -5.37 -13.64
N ASN A 199 9.06 -4.88 -12.86
CA ASN A 199 10.30 -4.33 -13.36
C ASN A 199 11.29 -5.40 -13.83
N ARG A 200 12.39 -4.90 -14.39
CA ARG A 200 13.58 -5.70 -14.65
C ARG A 200 14.55 -5.58 -13.48
N VAL A 201 15.33 -6.64 -13.24
CA VAL A 201 16.50 -6.63 -12.38
C VAL A 201 17.70 -7.00 -13.24
N ASN A 202 18.71 -6.13 -13.27
CA ASN A 202 19.93 -6.28 -14.07
C ASN A 202 19.65 -6.63 -15.55
N GLY A 203 18.65 -5.96 -16.14
CA GLY A 203 18.29 -6.04 -17.55
C GLY A 203 17.24 -7.10 -17.92
N ARG A 204 16.82 -7.97 -16.99
CA ARG A 204 15.81 -9.02 -17.25
C ARG A 204 14.55 -8.83 -16.43
N TYR A 205 13.37 -9.00 -17.03
CA TYR A 205 12.10 -8.94 -16.30
C TYR A 205 12.07 -10.03 -15.25
N VAL A 206 11.59 -9.73 -14.04
CA VAL A 206 11.58 -10.74 -12.97
C VAL A 206 10.72 -11.94 -13.36
N ALA A 207 9.60 -11.72 -14.06
CA ALA A 207 8.76 -12.79 -14.60
C ALA A 207 9.44 -13.68 -15.67
N ASP A 208 10.52 -13.20 -16.30
CA ASP A 208 11.31 -13.95 -17.29
C ASP A 208 12.66 -14.44 -16.70
N ASP A 209 12.98 -14.14 -15.44
CA ASP A 209 14.29 -14.43 -14.86
C ASP A 209 14.34 -15.80 -14.16
N TYR A 210 14.78 -16.82 -14.91
CA TYR A 210 15.01 -18.19 -14.41
C TYR A 210 15.88 -18.21 -13.14
N ARG A 211 16.87 -17.31 -13.06
CA ARG A 211 17.73 -17.20 -11.89
C ARG A 211 16.92 -16.85 -10.64
N LEU A 212 16.08 -15.81 -10.71
CA LEU A 212 15.30 -15.36 -9.56
C LEU A 212 14.14 -16.32 -9.22
N VAL A 213 13.39 -16.73 -10.23
CA VAL A 213 12.14 -17.49 -10.00
C VAL A 213 12.38 -18.98 -9.81
N THR A 214 13.36 -19.57 -10.51
CA THR A 214 13.67 -21.00 -10.34
C THR A 214 14.88 -21.22 -9.45
N GLU A 215 16.07 -20.72 -9.81
CA GLU A 215 17.31 -21.05 -9.07
C GLU A 215 17.25 -20.54 -7.62
N VAL A 216 16.81 -19.30 -7.39
CA VAL A 216 16.69 -18.72 -6.04
C VAL A 216 15.43 -19.22 -5.34
N LEU A 217 14.25 -18.89 -5.86
CA LEU A 217 13.01 -19.11 -5.13
C LEU A 217 12.66 -20.60 -5.00
N ARG A 218 12.76 -21.39 -6.09
CA ARG A 218 12.33 -22.81 -6.07
C ARG A 218 13.44 -23.77 -5.63
N GLU A 219 14.64 -23.64 -6.20
CA GLU A 219 15.72 -24.59 -5.98
C GLU A 219 16.50 -24.29 -4.70
N GLU A 220 17.02 -23.06 -4.54
CA GLU A 220 17.80 -22.69 -3.37
C GLU A 220 16.92 -22.63 -2.11
N TRP A 221 15.78 -21.93 -2.20
CA TRP A 221 14.89 -21.72 -1.06
C TRP A 221 13.84 -22.81 -0.86
N GLY A 222 13.61 -23.67 -1.85
CA GLY A 222 12.70 -24.80 -1.74
C GLY A 222 11.22 -24.47 -1.92
N PHE A 223 10.86 -23.32 -2.50
CA PHE A 223 9.46 -22.95 -2.72
C PHE A 223 8.79 -23.84 -3.78
N ASN A 224 7.70 -24.51 -3.41
CA ASN A 224 6.93 -25.37 -4.32
C ASN A 224 5.49 -24.88 -4.55
N GLY A 225 5.15 -23.68 -4.05
CA GLY A 225 3.85 -23.06 -4.25
C GLY A 225 3.68 -22.42 -5.63
N LEU A 226 2.58 -21.68 -5.77
CA LEU A 226 2.16 -21.03 -7.01
C LEU A 226 2.84 -19.66 -7.17
N VAL A 227 3.49 -19.41 -8.30
CA VAL A 227 4.00 -18.09 -8.68
C VAL A 227 3.06 -17.48 -9.72
N MET A 228 2.51 -16.31 -9.44
CA MET A 228 1.70 -15.55 -10.39
C MET A 228 2.42 -14.28 -10.85
N SER A 229 2.09 -13.77 -12.03
CA SER A 229 2.52 -12.45 -12.44
C SER A 229 1.73 -11.37 -11.70
N ASP A 230 2.30 -10.17 -11.58
CA ASP A 230 1.49 -8.96 -11.42
C ASP A 230 0.57 -8.76 -12.66
N TRP A 231 -0.38 -7.85 -12.58
CA TRP A 231 -1.37 -7.60 -13.63
C TRP A 231 -0.73 -7.07 -14.91
N MET A 232 -0.70 -7.91 -15.94
CA MET A 232 0.01 -7.67 -17.22
C MET A 232 1.54 -7.73 -17.07
N GLY A 233 2.05 -8.27 -15.97
CA GLY A 233 3.48 -8.41 -15.67
C GLY A 233 4.14 -9.62 -16.35
N VAL A 234 3.63 -10.05 -17.51
CA VAL A 234 4.23 -11.10 -18.35
C VAL A 234 4.70 -10.46 -19.67
N TYR A 235 5.91 -10.80 -20.09
CA TYR A 235 6.59 -10.14 -21.21
C TYR A 235 7.03 -11.11 -22.32
N SER A 236 6.84 -12.42 -22.11
CA SER A 236 7.19 -13.46 -23.05
C SER A 236 6.31 -14.70 -22.87
N THR A 237 6.20 -15.54 -23.89
CA THR A 237 5.54 -16.86 -23.78
C THR A 237 6.49 -17.89 -23.18
N ALA A 238 7.53 -18.30 -23.93
CA ALA A 238 8.38 -19.43 -23.54
C ALA A 238 9.36 -19.10 -22.41
N GLN A 239 9.93 -17.89 -22.37
CA GLN A 239 10.92 -17.56 -21.33
C GLN A 239 10.25 -17.48 -19.95
N CYS A 240 9.09 -16.83 -19.84
CA CYS A 240 8.34 -16.68 -18.60
C CYS A 240 7.93 -18.02 -17.98
N ILE A 241 7.33 -18.92 -18.77
CA ILE A 241 6.88 -20.22 -18.24
C ILE A 241 8.07 -21.12 -17.89
N ASN A 242 9.16 -21.09 -18.68
CA ASN A 242 10.38 -21.83 -18.35
C ASN A 242 11.10 -21.25 -17.13
N ALA A 243 10.98 -19.93 -16.87
CA ALA A 243 11.49 -19.29 -15.66
C ALA A 243 10.76 -19.74 -14.38
N GLY A 244 9.54 -20.27 -14.52
CA GLY A 244 8.78 -20.86 -13.42
C GLY A 244 7.63 -19.99 -12.89
N VAL A 245 7.12 -19.03 -13.66
CA VAL A 245 5.87 -18.33 -13.33
C VAL A 245 4.68 -19.19 -13.76
N ASP A 246 3.85 -19.63 -12.82
CA ASP A 246 2.78 -20.60 -13.06
C ASP A 246 1.49 -19.99 -13.60
N LEU A 247 1.15 -18.76 -13.21
CA LEU A 247 -0.13 -18.10 -13.56
C LEU A 247 0.05 -16.69 -14.16
N GLU A 248 -0.46 -16.46 -15.38
CA GLU A 248 -0.57 -15.13 -16.02
C GLU A 248 -1.85 -14.40 -15.54
N MET A 249 -1.68 -13.19 -15.02
CA MET A 249 -2.77 -12.30 -14.59
C MET A 249 -2.73 -10.98 -15.38
N PRO A 250 -3.87 -10.33 -15.70
CA PRO A 250 -5.23 -10.87 -15.71
C PRO A 250 -5.53 -11.64 -17.01
N GLY A 251 -6.75 -12.16 -17.09
CA GLY A 251 -7.37 -12.64 -18.32
C GLY A 251 -8.08 -11.54 -19.13
N PRO A 252 -8.41 -11.79 -20.41
CA PRO A 252 -8.03 -12.99 -21.17
C PRO A 252 -6.52 -13.05 -21.44
N PRO A 253 -5.90 -14.23 -21.53
CA PRO A 253 -4.44 -14.33 -21.66
C PRO A 253 -3.91 -13.68 -22.92
N LYS A 254 -2.78 -12.97 -22.80
CA LYS A 254 -2.01 -12.49 -23.94
C LYS A 254 -0.99 -13.53 -24.38
N TRP A 255 -0.32 -14.17 -23.42
CA TRP A 255 0.86 -15.01 -23.70
C TRP A 255 0.58 -16.51 -23.58
N ARG A 256 -0.41 -16.91 -22.77
CA ARG A 256 -0.69 -18.31 -22.42
C ARG A 256 -2.01 -18.85 -22.97
N GLY A 257 -2.27 -18.53 -24.24
CA GLY A 257 -3.30 -19.17 -25.04
C GLY A 257 -2.66 -20.02 -26.15
N LYS A 258 -3.12 -19.80 -27.38
CA LYS A 258 -2.54 -20.46 -28.57
C LYS A 258 -1.02 -20.32 -28.66
N ALA A 259 -0.46 -19.17 -28.31
CA ALA A 259 0.98 -18.93 -28.36
C ALA A 259 1.78 -19.94 -27.53
N LEU A 260 1.30 -20.30 -26.33
CA LEU A 260 1.99 -21.27 -25.47
C LEU A 260 1.81 -22.70 -25.99
N VAL A 261 0.63 -23.05 -26.49
CA VAL A 261 0.40 -24.36 -27.13
C VAL A 261 1.34 -24.55 -28.32
N ASP A 262 1.48 -23.53 -29.17
CA ASP A 262 2.39 -23.56 -30.32
C ASP A 262 3.86 -23.66 -29.84
N ALA A 263 4.26 -22.90 -28.83
CA ALA A 263 5.62 -22.98 -28.28
C ALA A 263 5.98 -24.36 -27.72
N VAL A 264 5.00 -25.10 -27.16
CA VAL A 264 5.20 -26.49 -26.72
C VAL A 264 5.37 -27.42 -27.92
N ARG A 265 4.49 -27.29 -28.94
CA ARG A 265 4.55 -28.10 -30.17
C ARG A 265 5.84 -27.87 -30.96
N ASP A 266 6.36 -26.64 -30.92
CA ASP A 266 7.61 -26.25 -31.56
C ASP A 266 8.86 -26.61 -30.73
N GLY A 267 8.68 -27.20 -29.55
CA GLY A 267 9.78 -27.65 -28.68
C GLY A 267 10.50 -26.53 -27.90
N GLN A 268 9.96 -25.31 -27.89
CA GLN A 268 10.50 -24.19 -27.11
C GLN A 268 10.18 -24.33 -25.61
N VAL A 269 9.09 -25.02 -25.28
CA VAL A 269 8.67 -25.36 -23.91
C VAL A 269 8.43 -26.87 -23.86
N LYS A 270 8.99 -27.55 -22.87
CA LYS A 270 8.71 -28.98 -22.67
C LYS A 270 7.32 -29.13 -22.05
N GLU A 271 6.53 -30.10 -22.48
CA GLU A 271 5.19 -30.35 -21.90
C GLU A 271 5.27 -30.59 -20.37
N ALA A 272 6.34 -31.20 -19.87
CA ALA A 272 6.56 -31.39 -18.43
C ALA A 272 6.59 -30.06 -17.63
N VAL A 273 6.98 -28.93 -18.24
CA VAL A 273 6.92 -27.60 -17.60
C VAL A 273 5.46 -27.14 -17.44
N ILE A 274 4.62 -27.45 -18.43
CA ILE A 274 3.18 -27.19 -18.40
C ILE A 274 2.52 -28.07 -17.35
N ASP A 275 2.86 -29.36 -17.32
CA ASP A 275 2.35 -30.31 -16.33
C ASP A 275 2.64 -29.86 -14.90
N GLU A 276 3.87 -29.43 -14.64
CA GLU A 276 4.29 -28.99 -13.30
C GLU A 276 3.62 -27.67 -12.87
N SER A 277 3.41 -26.74 -13.80
CA SER A 277 2.69 -25.50 -13.51
C SER A 277 1.20 -25.78 -13.27
N ALA A 278 0.58 -26.65 -14.08
CA ALA A 278 -0.82 -27.04 -13.93
C ALA A 278 -1.03 -27.84 -12.64
N ARG A 279 -0.05 -28.68 -12.25
CA ARG A 279 -0.03 -29.37 -10.95
C ARG A 279 -0.20 -28.39 -9.80
N ARG A 280 0.55 -27.28 -9.78
CA ARG A 280 0.49 -26.27 -8.71
C ARG A 280 -0.88 -25.57 -8.66
N VAL A 281 -1.50 -25.29 -9.80
CA VAL A 281 -2.86 -24.73 -9.86
C VAL A 281 -3.89 -25.73 -9.33
N ILE A 282 -3.79 -27.01 -9.70
CA ILE A 282 -4.70 -28.06 -9.22
C ILE A 282 -4.50 -28.32 -7.72
N ASP A 283 -3.26 -28.37 -7.25
CA ASP A 283 -2.93 -28.54 -5.83
C ASP A 283 -3.41 -27.34 -5.00
N MET A 284 -3.38 -26.13 -5.55
CA MET A 284 -4.00 -24.96 -4.94
C MET A 284 -5.52 -25.14 -4.80
N ALA A 285 -6.21 -25.53 -5.88
CA ALA A 285 -7.65 -25.79 -5.85
C ALA A 285 -8.03 -26.88 -4.81
N LYS A 286 -7.16 -27.89 -4.63
CA LYS A 286 -7.29 -28.90 -3.57
C LYS A 286 -7.12 -28.33 -2.19
N PHE A 287 -6.06 -27.57 -1.95
CA PHE A 287 -5.81 -26.92 -0.66
C PHE A 287 -7.01 -26.06 -0.23
N LEU A 288 -7.60 -25.34 -1.18
CA LEU A 288 -8.79 -24.51 -0.96
C LEU A 288 -10.09 -25.31 -0.74
N GLY A 289 -10.09 -26.63 -1.00
CA GLY A 289 -11.28 -27.48 -0.93
C GLY A 289 -12.34 -27.13 -1.99
N LYS A 290 -11.92 -26.58 -3.13
CA LYS A 290 -12.81 -26.14 -4.22
C LYS A 290 -13.40 -27.29 -5.01
N PHE A 291 -12.78 -28.46 -4.92
CA PHE A 291 -13.31 -29.69 -5.47
C PHE A 291 -14.63 -30.10 -4.78
N GLU A 292 -14.73 -29.87 -3.48
CA GLU A 292 -15.93 -30.14 -2.68
C GLU A 292 -16.91 -28.96 -2.65
N ARG A 293 -16.38 -27.73 -2.76
CA ARG A 293 -17.15 -26.48 -2.73
C ARG A 293 -16.80 -25.58 -3.92
N PRO A 294 -17.24 -25.95 -5.14
CA PRO A 294 -16.86 -25.23 -6.36
C PRO A 294 -17.62 -23.91 -6.53
N ASP A 295 -18.76 -23.76 -5.85
CA ASP A 295 -19.64 -22.61 -6.02
C ASP A 295 -18.96 -21.30 -5.58
N GLU A 296 -19.22 -20.24 -6.33
CA GLU A 296 -18.86 -18.87 -5.98
C GLU A 296 -20.14 -18.10 -5.61
N PRO A 297 -20.49 -18.00 -4.32
CA PRO A 297 -21.67 -17.23 -3.92
C PRO A 297 -21.44 -15.72 -4.16
N PRO A 298 -22.52 -14.91 -4.23
CA PRO A 298 -22.39 -13.46 -4.37
C PRO A 298 -21.54 -12.82 -3.25
N GLU A 299 -20.75 -11.79 -3.61
CA GLU A 299 -19.98 -11.01 -2.64
C GLU A 299 -20.89 -10.30 -1.63
N ARG A 300 -20.41 -10.14 -0.40
CA ARG A 300 -21.15 -9.49 0.70
C ARG A 300 -20.27 -8.48 1.43
N ALA A 301 -20.85 -7.35 1.80
CA ALA A 301 -20.33 -6.44 2.83
C ALA A 301 -20.92 -6.88 4.18
N VAL A 302 -20.08 -6.96 5.20
CA VAL A 302 -20.49 -7.38 6.55
C VAL A 302 -19.95 -6.37 7.54
N ASP A 303 -20.83 -5.71 8.27
CA ASP A 303 -20.46 -4.85 9.40
C ASP A 303 -20.11 -5.70 10.62
N ASP A 304 -19.08 -5.31 11.36
CA ASP A 304 -18.56 -6.05 12.51
C ASP A 304 -17.97 -5.06 13.53
N PRO A 305 -18.70 -4.71 14.59
CA PRO A 305 -18.24 -3.76 15.60
C PRO A 305 -16.98 -4.20 16.36
N GLU A 306 -16.74 -5.51 16.49
CA GLU A 306 -15.52 -6.01 17.15
C GLU A 306 -14.31 -5.79 16.24
N ARG A 307 -14.48 -6.03 14.94
CA ARG A 307 -13.46 -5.69 13.95
C ARG A 307 -13.23 -4.18 13.89
N ASP A 308 -14.27 -3.36 13.99
CA ASP A 308 -14.12 -1.91 14.02
C ASP A 308 -13.29 -1.47 15.25
N GLU A 309 -13.62 -1.95 16.44
CA GLU A 309 -12.79 -1.65 17.63
C GLU A 309 -11.34 -2.16 17.50
N PHE A 310 -11.14 -3.30 16.84
CA PHE A 310 -9.80 -3.80 16.51
C PHE A 310 -9.07 -2.88 15.53
N ILE A 311 -9.71 -2.40 14.45
CA ILE A 311 -9.13 -1.44 13.50
C ILE A 311 -8.78 -0.14 14.22
N ALA A 312 -9.67 0.37 15.09
CA ALA A 312 -9.43 1.58 15.88
C ALA A 312 -8.18 1.43 16.75
N THR A 313 -8.04 0.29 17.43
CA THR A 313 -6.89 -0.01 18.30
C THR A 313 -5.61 -0.23 17.49
N ALA A 314 -5.66 -0.98 16.39
CA ALA A 314 -4.53 -1.21 15.50
C ALA A 314 -4.00 0.10 14.91
N GLY A 315 -4.90 0.98 14.47
CA GLY A 315 -4.54 2.32 14.00
C GLY A 315 -3.90 3.17 15.09
N ALA A 316 -4.42 3.12 16.32
CA ALA A 316 -3.84 3.85 17.47
C ALA A 316 -2.44 3.33 17.85
N GLU A 317 -2.23 2.01 17.84
CA GLU A 317 -0.93 1.41 18.12
C GLU A 317 0.11 1.63 17.03
N GLY A 318 -0.33 1.92 15.80
CA GLY A 318 0.52 2.31 14.68
C GLY A 318 0.93 3.79 14.69
N MET A 319 0.29 4.64 15.50
CA MET A 319 0.65 6.05 15.57
C MET A 319 1.99 6.24 16.30
N VAL A 320 2.83 7.10 15.74
CA VAL A 320 4.14 7.43 16.31
C VAL A 320 4.10 8.85 16.86
N LEU A 321 4.26 8.98 18.17
CA LEU A 321 4.47 10.29 18.81
C LEU A 321 5.93 10.70 18.58
N LEU A 322 6.17 11.72 17.77
CA LEU A 322 7.52 12.14 17.36
C LEU A 322 8.07 13.31 18.17
N LYS A 323 7.18 14.06 18.83
CA LYS A 323 7.52 15.16 19.73
C LYS A 323 6.39 15.36 20.74
N ASN A 324 6.71 15.54 22.01
CA ASN A 324 5.75 16.00 23.04
C ASN A 324 6.44 16.85 24.12
N THR A 325 6.73 18.09 23.78
CA THR A 325 7.35 19.04 24.72
C THR A 325 6.32 19.70 25.62
N GLY A 326 6.66 19.87 26.90
CA GLY A 326 5.76 20.50 27.88
C GLY A 326 4.55 19.65 28.31
N GLY A 327 4.51 18.37 27.92
CA GLY A 327 3.46 17.43 28.34
C GLY A 327 2.06 17.86 27.89
N ILE A 328 1.92 18.40 26.67
CA ILE A 328 0.62 18.83 26.16
C ILE A 328 -0.28 17.66 25.75
N LEU A 329 0.32 16.50 25.44
CA LEU A 329 -0.36 15.22 25.30
C LEU A 329 -0.06 14.29 26.49
N PRO A 330 -1.02 13.45 26.94
CA PRO A 330 -2.39 13.35 26.42
C PRO A 330 -3.25 14.57 26.78
N ILE A 331 -4.23 14.89 25.92
CA ILE A 331 -5.15 16.00 26.09
C ILE A 331 -6.09 15.70 27.26
N ASN A 332 -6.14 16.62 28.23
CA ASN A 332 -7.12 16.54 29.31
C ASN A 332 -8.54 16.68 28.73
N ARG A 333 -9.41 15.70 29.00
CA ARG A 333 -10.80 15.64 28.51
C ARG A 333 -11.67 16.87 28.84
N LYS A 334 -11.28 17.68 29.83
CA LYS A 334 -11.98 18.92 30.20
C LYS A 334 -11.52 20.15 29.41
N SER A 335 -10.47 20.02 28.60
CA SER A 335 -9.94 21.12 27.79
C SER A 335 -10.89 21.45 26.66
N LYS A 336 -11.01 22.73 26.33
CA LYS A 336 -11.59 23.17 25.05
C LYS A 336 -10.57 22.93 23.95
N VAL A 337 -10.97 22.20 22.92
CA VAL A 337 -10.07 21.77 21.83
C VAL A 337 -10.46 22.46 20.54
N ALA A 338 -9.53 23.14 19.88
CA ALA A 338 -9.72 23.53 18.49
C ALA A 338 -9.34 22.35 17.59
N ILE A 339 -10.27 21.87 16.78
CA ILE A 339 -10.07 20.81 15.78
C ILE A 339 -9.99 21.48 14.41
N ILE A 340 -8.79 21.50 13.82
CA ILE A 340 -8.48 22.36 12.68
C ILE A 340 -7.89 21.56 11.52
N GLY A 341 -8.30 21.86 10.28
CA GLY A 341 -7.68 21.36 9.05
C GLY A 341 -8.56 20.39 8.27
N HIS A 342 -8.27 20.23 6.98
CA HIS A 342 -9.12 19.46 6.05
C HIS A 342 -9.31 18.02 6.54
N HIS A 343 -8.22 17.37 6.96
CA HIS A 343 -8.23 16.01 7.45
C HIS A 343 -8.93 15.83 8.80
N ALA A 344 -9.34 16.92 9.47
CA ALA A 344 -10.17 16.82 10.65
C ALA A 344 -11.62 16.43 10.31
N THR A 345 -12.08 16.76 9.11
CA THR A 345 -13.45 16.55 8.62
C THR A 345 -13.53 15.62 7.40
N HIS A 346 -12.39 15.27 6.82
CA HIS A 346 -12.28 14.36 5.68
C HIS A 346 -11.27 13.25 6.01
N VAL A 347 -11.69 11.99 5.85
CA VAL A 347 -10.86 10.85 6.24
C VAL A 347 -9.82 10.53 5.18
N SER A 348 -8.54 10.47 5.59
CA SER A 348 -7.49 9.82 4.81
C SER A 348 -7.43 8.34 5.14
N LEU A 349 -8.21 7.53 4.41
CA LEU A 349 -8.35 6.09 4.65
C LEU A 349 -7.05 5.31 4.38
N GLY A 350 -6.31 5.69 3.35
CA GLY A 350 -5.18 4.94 2.81
C GLY A 350 -4.59 5.63 1.59
N GLY A 351 -3.51 5.07 1.04
CA GLY A 351 -3.03 5.47 -0.28
C GLY A 351 -3.91 4.93 -1.42
N GLY A 352 -3.57 5.30 -2.65
CA GLY A 352 -4.33 4.97 -3.86
C GLY A 352 -4.14 3.53 -4.35
N GLY A 353 -4.27 3.34 -5.65
CA GLY A 353 -3.89 2.07 -6.28
C GLY A 353 -4.75 0.85 -5.97
N SER A 354 -4.17 -0.33 -6.20
CA SER A 354 -4.71 -1.66 -5.93
C SER A 354 -4.94 -1.94 -4.44
N ALA A 355 -4.29 -1.23 -3.52
CA ALA A 355 -4.57 -1.34 -2.09
C ALA A 355 -5.87 -0.60 -1.68
N ARG A 356 -6.43 0.27 -2.53
CA ARG A 356 -7.67 0.96 -2.21
C ARG A 356 -8.84 -0.03 -2.09
N VAL A 357 -9.61 0.13 -1.03
CA VAL A 357 -10.94 -0.48 -0.86
C VAL A 357 -12.01 0.62 -0.77
N ASP A 358 -13.24 0.31 -1.18
CA ASP A 358 -14.40 1.13 -0.83
C ASP A 358 -14.82 0.76 0.60
N ALA A 359 -14.57 1.65 1.56
CA ALA A 359 -14.73 1.33 2.97
C ALA A 359 -16.22 1.17 3.35
N LEU A 360 -16.50 0.32 4.36
CA LEU A 360 -17.85 0.17 4.92
C LEU A 360 -18.41 1.53 5.37
N HIS A 361 -17.58 2.25 6.11
CA HIS A 361 -17.76 3.62 6.57
C HIS A 361 -16.40 4.27 6.77
N ALA A 362 -16.38 5.53 7.20
CA ALA A 362 -15.16 6.25 7.53
C ALA A 362 -15.45 7.22 8.68
N VAL A 363 -14.67 7.15 9.76
CA VAL A 363 -14.83 8.01 10.94
C VAL A 363 -13.79 9.13 10.89
N THR A 364 -14.25 10.38 10.86
CA THR A 364 -13.41 11.58 10.87
C THR A 364 -12.77 11.82 12.24
N PRO A 365 -11.59 12.44 12.32
CA PRO A 365 -11.02 12.88 13.59
C PRO A 365 -11.97 13.74 14.43
N LEU A 366 -12.78 14.60 13.79
CA LEU A 366 -13.82 15.34 14.48
C LEU A 366 -14.83 14.41 15.18
N GLU A 367 -15.42 13.47 14.46
CA GLU A 367 -16.40 12.52 15.02
C GLU A 367 -15.79 11.68 16.15
N GLY A 368 -14.56 11.19 15.95
CA GLY A 368 -13.86 10.41 16.97
C GLY A 368 -13.59 11.19 18.25
N MET A 369 -13.13 12.45 18.12
CA MET A 369 -12.87 13.32 19.27
C MET A 369 -14.16 13.74 19.98
N GLN A 370 -15.24 14.02 19.24
CA GLN A 370 -16.55 14.30 19.82
C GLN A 370 -17.09 13.09 20.59
N LYS A 371 -16.98 11.88 20.02
CA LYS A 371 -17.38 10.64 20.70
C LYS A 371 -16.54 10.36 21.95
N ALA A 372 -15.26 10.73 21.95
CA ALA A 372 -14.40 10.66 23.14
C ALA A 372 -14.73 11.72 24.21
N GLY A 373 -15.66 12.64 23.94
CA GLY A 373 -16.19 13.62 24.89
C GLY A 373 -15.47 14.97 24.91
N PHE A 374 -14.70 15.31 23.87
CA PHE A 374 -14.05 16.62 23.78
C PHE A 374 -15.03 17.73 23.37
N ASP A 375 -14.92 18.88 24.05
CA ASP A 375 -15.59 20.12 23.64
C ASP A 375 -14.80 20.74 22.47
N ALA A 376 -15.27 20.46 21.24
CA ALA A 376 -14.55 20.75 20.00
C ALA A 376 -15.08 22.00 19.30
N ARG A 377 -14.21 23.00 19.11
CA ARG A 377 -14.43 24.09 18.15
C ARG A 377 -13.76 23.73 16.83
N VAL A 378 -14.54 23.70 15.76
CA VAL A 378 -14.07 23.20 14.46
C VAL A 378 -13.72 24.36 13.53
N SER A 379 -12.62 24.23 12.81
CA SER A 379 -12.35 25.00 11.59
C SER A 379 -11.87 24.04 10.49
N PRO A 380 -12.53 24.00 9.31
CA PRO A 380 -12.17 23.05 8.25
C PRO A 380 -10.78 23.33 7.65
N GLY A 381 -10.19 24.51 7.90
CA GLY A 381 -8.87 24.88 7.40
C GLY A 381 -8.79 24.88 5.87
N ILE A 382 -7.59 24.60 5.35
CA ILE A 382 -7.30 24.64 3.91
C ILE A 382 -7.63 23.29 3.26
N PRO A 383 -8.48 23.24 2.22
CA PRO A 383 -8.76 22.00 1.48
C PRO A 383 -7.50 21.35 0.90
N VAL A 384 -7.46 20.02 0.93
CA VAL A 384 -6.35 19.21 0.42
C VAL A 384 -6.89 18.22 -0.61
N PHE A 385 -6.40 18.28 -1.84
CA PHE A 385 -6.78 17.36 -2.90
C PHE A 385 -5.66 17.18 -3.92
N GLY A 386 -5.56 15.99 -4.52
CA GLY A 386 -4.64 15.71 -5.63
C GLY A 386 -5.22 16.26 -6.94
N ALA A 387 -6.35 15.69 -7.36
CA ALA A 387 -7.27 16.24 -8.33
C ALA A 387 -8.51 16.81 -7.60
N LEU A 388 -9.20 17.78 -8.22
CA LEU A 388 -10.36 18.43 -7.60
C LEU A 388 -11.45 17.39 -7.22
N PRO A 389 -12.10 17.51 -6.05
CA PRO A 389 -13.16 16.58 -5.66
C PRO A 389 -14.41 16.71 -6.55
N HIS A 390 -15.30 15.72 -6.46
CA HIS A 390 -16.65 15.90 -7.01
C HIS A 390 -17.39 16.99 -6.22
N ALA A 391 -18.39 17.60 -6.86
CA ALA A 391 -19.30 18.49 -6.15
C ALA A 391 -19.92 17.78 -4.95
N GLU A 392 -20.08 18.50 -3.84
CA GLU A 392 -20.77 17.99 -2.67
C GLU A 392 -22.17 17.47 -3.06
N PRO A 393 -22.58 16.27 -2.60
CA PRO A 393 -23.87 15.70 -2.99
C PRO A 393 -25.06 16.61 -2.71
N SER A 394 -24.97 17.47 -1.70
CA SER A 394 -26.00 18.47 -1.36
C SER A 394 -26.18 19.58 -2.39
N MET A 395 -25.17 19.83 -3.24
CA MET A 395 -25.19 20.83 -4.30
C MET A 395 -25.70 20.25 -5.63
N VAL A 396 -25.87 18.93 -5.73
CA VAL A 396 -26.16 18.24 -6.99
C VAL A 396 -27.58 17.67 -6.97
N THR A 397 -28.35 17.99 -8.00
CA THR A 397 -29.67 17.41 -8.25
C THR A 397 -29.74 16.87 -9.68
N ASP A 398 -30.77 16.07 -9.95
CA ASP A 398 -31.00 15.57 -11.30
C ASP A 398 -31.29 16.72 -12.29
N PRO A 399 -31.31 16.44 -13.62
CA PRO A 399 -31.60 17.46 -14.62
C PRO A 399 -32.97 18.15 -14.48
N ASP A 400 -33.91 17.55 -13.74
CA ASP A 400 -35.23 18.10 -13.45
C ASP A 400 -35.26 18.87 -12.11
N GLY A 401 -34.11 18.99 -11.43
CA GLY A 401 -33.96 19.67 -10.15
C GLY A 401 -34.38 18.86 -8.92
N LYS A 402 -34.52 17.53 -9.05
CA LYS A 402 -34.91 16.65 -7.93
C LYS A 402 -33.69 16.04 -7.26
N THR A 403 -33.73 15.97 -5.93
CA THR A 403 -32.72 15.26 -5.15
C THR A 403 -32.80 13.77 -5.44
N SER A 404 -31.64 13.17 -5.73
CA SER A 404 -31.49 11.74 -6.03
C SER A 404 -30.12 11.27 -5.52
N PRO A 405 -29.98 10.03 -5.02
CA PRO A 405 -28.68 9.44 -4.73
C PRO A 405 -27.84 9.17 -5.99
N ILE A 406 -28.46 9.23 -7.18
CA ILE A 406 -27.83 9.05 -8.49
C ILE A 406 -28.22 10.18 -9.44
N PRO A 407 -27.89 11.45 -9.12
CA PRO A 407 -28.46 12.60 -9.80
C PRO A 407 -27.91 12.81 -11.22
N VAL A 408 -26.75 12.24 -11.55
CA VAL A 408 -26.10 12.50 -12.83
C VAL A 408 -26.66 11.57 -13.90
N LYS A 409 -27.37 12.14 -14.88
CA LYS A 409 -27.80 11.41 -16.08
C LYS A 409 -26.61 11.25 -17.02
N VAL A 410 -26.35 10.02 -17.49
CA VAL A 410 -25.32 9.71 -18.49
C VAL A 410 -25.98 9.12 -19.72
N GLU A 411 -25.73 9.73 -20.88
CA GLU A 411 -26.16 9.26 -22.19
C GLU A 411 -24.94 8.81 -22.99
N TRP A 412 -25.04 7.63 -23.60
CA TRP A 412 -23.97 7.01 -24.38
C TRP A 412 -24.39 6.94 -25.85
N PHE A 413 -23.55 7.43 -26.75
CA PHE A 413 -23.81 7.51 -28.19
C PHE A 413 -22.78 6.70 -28.96
N ASN A 414 -23.22 5.78 -29.81
CA ASN A 414 -22.35 5.02 -30.73
C ASN A 414 -22.09 5.82 -32.02
N SER A 415 -21.59 7.04 -31.86
CA SER A 415 -21.21 7.99 -32.91
C SER A 415 -20.08 8.87 -32.39
N ALA A 416 -19.37 9.55 -33.31
CA ALA A 416 -18.46 10.65 -32.97
C ALA A 416 -19.21 11.97 -32.69
N THR A 417 -20.52 12.01 -32.94
CA THR A 417 -21.38 13.18 -32.76
C THR A 417 -22.36 12.96 -31.62
N ILE A 418 -22.38 13.87 -30.65
CA ILE A 418 -23.32 13.81 -29.52
C ILE A 418 -24.76 13.92 -30.04
N GLY A 419 -25.66 13.08 -29.53
CA GLY A 419 -27.08 13.07 -29.90
C GLY A 419 -27.42 12.08 -31.02
N GLU A 420 -26.43 11.55 -31.74
CA GLU A 420 -26.64 10.56 -32.79
C GLU A 420 -26.44 9.14 -32.26
N ASN A 421 -27.28 8.19 -32.70
CA ASN A 421 -27.16 6.77 -32.35
C ASN A 421 -27.05 6.50 -30.83
N LEU A 422 -28.04 6.99 -30.07
CA LEU A 422 -28.15 6.73 -28.63
C LEU A 422 -28.15 5.23 -28.36
N ALA A 423 -27.13 4.77 -27.64
CA ALA A 423 -26.89 3.36 -27.35
C ALA A 423 -27.38 2.96 -25.95
N HIS A 424 -27.18 3.84 -24.97
CA HIS A 424 -27.56 3.56 -23.58
C HIS A 424 -27.80 4.84 -22.78
N THR A 425 -28.58 4.74 -21.71
CA THR A 425 -28.78 5.83 -20.74
C THR A 425 -28.79 5.23 -19.35
N GLU A 426 -28.07 5.86 -18.43
CA GLU A 426 -27.99 5.46 -17.03
C GLU A 426 -27.96 6.69 -16.11
N GLN A 427 -28.02 6.44 -14.81
CA GLN A 427 -27.86 7.44 -13.76
C GLN A 427 -26.70 7.05 -12.85
N ARG A 428 -25.93 8.03 -12.38
CA ARG A 428 -24.75 7.84 -11.53
C ARG A 428 -24.75 8.79 -10.33
N PRO A 429 -24.14 8.39 -9.21
CA PRO A 429 -23.99 9.26 -8.03
C PRO A 429 -23.11 10.47 -8.32
N ASN A 430 -22.07 10.28 -9.14
CA ASN A 430 -21.09 11.30 -9.46
C ASN A 430 -20.99 11.49 -10.97
N ALA A 431 -20.54 12.69 -11.39
CA ALA A 431 -20.22 13.00 -12.77
C ALA A 431 -18.89 12.37 -13.18
N GLU A 432 -18.81 11.05 -13.12
CA GLU A 432 -17.65 10.23 -13.48
C GLU A 432 -18.07 8.85 -14.01
N TYR A 433 -17.38 8.38 -15.05
CA TYR A 433 -17.34 6.96 -15.41
C TYR A 433 -15.90 6.51 -15.65
N MET A 434 -15.67 5.21 -15.49
CA MET A 434 -14.43 4.54 -15.89
C MET A 434 -14.76 3.19 -16.54
N ILE A 435 -14.15 2.92 -17.68
CA ILE A 435 -14.19 1.64 -18.41
C ILE A 435 -12.81 1.00 -18.26
N LYS A 436 -12.72 -0.07 -17.48
CA LYS A 436 -11.47 -0.75 -17.12
C LYS A 436 -11.57 -2.27 -17.27
N GLU A 437 -12.31 -2.92 -16.38
CA GLU A 437 -12.36 -4.39 -16.24
C GLU A 437 -13.13 -5.06 -17.37
N GLN A 438 -14.25 -4.46 -17.79
CA GLN A 438 -15.06 -4.95 -18.89
C GLN A 438 -15.52 -3.78 -19.76
N TRP A 439 -15.45 -3.97 -21.08
CA TRP A 439 -16.04 -3.04 -22.00
C TRP A 439 -17.57 -3.26 -22.11
N PRO A 440 -18.41 -2.22 -21.97
CA PRO A 440 -19.86 -2.40 -22.06
C PRO A 440 -20.29 -2.95 -23.43
N SER A 441 -21.11 -3.99 -23.44
CA SER A 441 -21.54 -4.68 -24.68
C SER A 441 -22.35 -3.80 -25.63
N TYR A 442 -23.02 -2.77 -25.10
CA TYR A 442 -23.77 -1.79 -25.87
C TYR A 442 -22.90 -0.69 -26.51
N LEU A 443 -21.63 -0.57 -26.13
CA LEU A 443 -20.78 0.56 -26.50
C LEU A 443 -19.78 0.18 -27.59
N SER A 444 -19.73 0.94 -28.67
CA SER A 444 -18.73 0.79 -29.72
C SER A 444 -17.41 1.48 -29.34
N LYS A 445 -16.31 1.23 -30.08
CA LYS A 445 -15.03 1.94 -29.87
C LYS A 445 -15.13 3.43 -30.23
N ASN A 446 -15.95 3.76 -31.22
CA ASN A 446 -16.22 5.13 -31.64
C ASN A 446 -17.49 5.62 -30.92
N TYR A 447 -17.32 6.03 -29.67
CA TYR A 447 -18.41 6.53 -28.85
C TYR A 447 -18.16 7.97 -28.39
N CYS A 448 -19.23 8.65 -28.04
CA CYS A 448 -19.19 9.84 -27.21
C CYS A 448 -20.24 9.72 -26.10
N SER A 449 -20.10 10.53 -25.05
CA SER A 449 -21.00 10.50 -23.91
C SER A 449 -21.40 11.92 -23.49
N ARG A 450 -22.57 12.03 -22.88
CA ARG A 450 -23.06 13.27 -22.25
C ARG A 450 -23.47 12.98 -20.83
N MET A 451 -22.83 13.65 -19.87
CA MET A 451 -23.30 13.73 -18.49
C MET A 451 -24.11 15.01 -18.32
N THR A 452 -25.22 14.95 -17.58
CA THR A 452 -26.07 16.10 -17.29
C THR A 452 -26.58 16.04 -15.86
N PHE A 453 -26.47 17.16 -15.16
CA PHE A 453 -27.00 17.34 -13.81
C PHE A 453 -27.23 18.83 -13.52
N THR A 454 -27.84 19.13 -12.39
CA THR A 454 -28.05 20.50 -11.92
C THR A 454 -27.15 20.76 -10.71
N LEU A 455 -26.38 21.85 -10.76
CA LEU A 455 -25.50 22.30 -9.68
C LEU A 455 -26.06 23.57 -9.04
N THR A 456 -26.13 23.61 -7.71
CA THR A 456 -26.53 24.80 -6.94
C THR A 456 -25.45 25.11 -5.90
N PRO A 457 -24.53 26.04 -6.16
CA PRO A 457 -23.53 26.43 -5.18
C PRO A 457 -24.19 27.14 -3.99
N SER A 458 -23.57 27.05 -2.82
CA SER A 458 -24.03 27.67 -1.58
C SER A 458 -23.65 29.14 -1.46
N ARG A 459 -22.57 29.57 -2.14
CA ARG A 459 -22.07 30.95 -2.12
C ARG A 459 -21.80 31.48 -3.52
N SER A 460 -21.85 32.80 -3.68
CA SER A 460 -21.39 33.45 -4.91
C SER A 460 -19.86 33.53 -4.92
N GLY A 461 -19.25 33.36 -6.08
CA GLY A 461 -17.80 33.45 -6.19
C GLY A 461 -17.23 32.92 -7.49
N ASN A 462 -15.91 33.02 -7.65
CA ASN A 462 -15.19 32.39 -8.75
C ASN A 462 -14.85 30.94 -8.36
N HIS A 463 -15.71 30.01 -8.74
CA HIS A 463 -15.60 28.62 -8.34
C HIS A 463 -14.70 27.84 -9.29
N ILE A 464 -14.11 26.77 -8.78
CA ILE A 464 -13.13 25.96 -9.50
C ILE A 464 -13.88 24.77 -10.10
N PHE A 465 -13.79 24.63 -11.42
CA PHE A 465 -14.20 23.43 -12.15
C PHE A 465 -12.97 22.68 -12.63
N SER A 466 -13.14 21.39 -12.86
CA SER A 466 -12.07 20.54 -13.37
C SER A 466 -12.62 19.42 -14.24
N VAL A 467 -11.98 19.21 -15.40
CA VAL A 467 -12.28 18.10 -16.30
C VAL A 467 -11.09 17.14 -16.34
N VAL A 468 -11.36 15.88 -16.03
CA VAL A 468 -10.41 14.76 -16.13
C VAL A 468 -10.95 13.83 -17.21
N SER A 469 -10.21 13.55 -18.28
CA SER A 469 -10.71 12.66 -19.35
C SER A 469 -9.60 11.99 -20.15
N THR A 470 -9.83 10.78 -20.66
CA THR A 470 -8.89 10.12 -21.58
C THR A 470 -9.02 10.60 -23.02
N GLY A 471 -10.12 11.27 -23.37
CA GLY A 471 -10.37 11.80 -24.71
C GLY A 471 -10.49 13.32 -24.72
N ARG A 472 -11.05 13.88 -25.79
CA ARG A 472 -11.49 15.28 -25.78
C ARG A 472 -12.76 15.40 -24.93
N ALA A 473 -12.96 16.57 -24.33
CA ALA A 473 -14.16 16.86 -23.59
C ALA A 473 -14.50 18.35 -23.66
N ARG A 474 -15.76 18.70 -23.44
CA ARG A 474 -16.21 20.08 -23.26
C ARG A 474 -17.25 20.19 -22.16
N CYS A 475 -17.22 21.29 -21.43
CA CYS A 475 -18.17 21.60 -20.38
C CYS A 475 -19.07 22.74 -20.84
N LEU A 476 -20.37 22.58 -20.60
CA LEU A 476 -21.38 23.60 -20.84
C LEU A 476 -22.11 23.93 -19.54
N ILE A 477 -22.40 25.22 -19.35
CA ILE A 477 -23.18 25.74 -18.23
C ILE A 477 -24.37 26.51 -18.84
N ASN A 478 -25.59 26.10 -18.52
CA ASN A 478 -26.82 26.64 -19.11
C ASN A 478 -26.77 26.68 -20.65
N ASP A 479 -26.28 25.58 -21.23
CA ASP A 479 -26.12 25.35 -22.68
C ASP A 479 -25.09 26.27 -23.39
N GLU A 480 -24.36 27.11 -22.65
CA GLU A 480 -23.19 27.85 -23.16
C GLU A 480 -21.92 27.01 -22.98
N GLU A 481 -21.11 26.87 -24.03
CA GLU A 481 -19.80 26.20 -23.95
C GLU A 481 -18.81 27.10 -23.22
N VAL A 482 -18.41 26.70 -22.02
CA VAL A 482 -17.53 27.50 -21.15
C VAL A 482 -16.10 26.98 -21.11
N PHE A 483 -15.90 25.71 -21.48
CA PHE A 483 -14.58 25.08 -21.43
C PHE A 483 -14.45 23.95 -22.43
N VAL A 484 -13.29 23.88 -23.09
CA VAL A 484 -12.90 22.78 -23.98
C VAL A 484 -11.57 22.23 -23.50
N ARG A 485 -11.51 20.91 -23.41
CA ARG A 485 -10.30 20.15 -23.11
C ARG A 485 -9.94 19.30 -24.32
N ASP A 486 -8.77 19.59 -24.90
CA ASP A 486 -8.14 18.70 -25.87
C ASP A 486 -7.61 17.44 -25.20
N GLN A 487 -7.39 16.41 -26.03
CA GLN A 487 -6.86 15.15 -25.55
C GLN A 487 -5.36 15.29 -25.27
N ASP A 488 -4.91 14.74 -24.14
CA ASP A 488 -3.49 14.75 -23.78
C ASP A 488 -2.65 13.93 -24.78
N PRO A 489 -1.46 14.43 -25.17
CA PRO A 489 -0.61 13.75 -26.14
C PRO A 489 0.14 12.55 -25.56
N ASP A 490 0.35 12.52 -24.24
CA ASP A 490 1.18 11.54 -23.53
C ASP A 490 0.33 10.68 -22.57
N LEU A 491 -0.74 10.07 -23.09
CA LEU A 491 -1.58 9.15 -22.32
C LEU A 491 -0.94 7.77 -22.20
N VAL A 492 -0.92 7.22 -20.99
CA VAL A 492 -0.58 5.82 -20.73
C VAL A 492 -1.86 5.04 -20.40
N PRO A 493 -1.89 3.70 -20.56
CA PRO A 493 -3.10 2.90 -20.31
C PRO A 493 -3.76 3.16 -18.96
N GLU A 494 -2.98 3.46 -17.94
CA GLU A 494 -3.44 3.66 -16.57
C GLU A 494 -3.74 5.13 -16.22
N SER A 495 -3.64 6.09 -17.17
CA SER A 495 -3.75 7.54 -16.91
C SER A 495 -4.98 7.95 -16.10
N PHE A 496 -6.18 7.51 -16.48
CA PHE A 496 -7.40 7.86 -15.73
C PHE A 496 -7.55 7.12 -14.40
N TYR A 497 -6.87 5.98 -14.30
CA TYR A 497 -6.95 5.09 -13.15
C TYR A 497 -6.03 5.55 -12.03
N PHE A 498 -4.76 5.82 -12.33
CA PHE A 498 -3.74 6.19 -11.37
C PHE A 498 -3.30 7.66 -11.45
N PHE A 499 -3.41 8.33 -12.60
CA PHE A 499 -2.77 9.64 -12.83
C PHE A 499 -3.78 10.76 -13.07
N LYS A 500 -4.91 10.76 -12.34
CA LYS A 500 -5.99 11.74 -12.55
C LYS A 500 -5.49 13.19 -12.52
N SER A 501 -4.61 13.53 -11.57
CA SER A 501 -4.00 14.86 -11.44
C SER A 501 -3.16 15.27 -12.65
N LYS A 502 -2.50 14.33 -13.36
CA LYS A 502 -1.69 14.65 -14.55
C LYS A 502 -2.54 15.03 -15.78
N ILE A 503 -3.72 14.43 -15.90
CA ILE A 503 -4.64 14.67 -17.02
C ILE A 503 -5.79 15.64 -16.67
N GLU A 504 -5.76 16.18 -15.44
CA GLU A 504 -6.70 17.17 -14.95
C GLU A 504 -6.50 18.52 -15.65
N ARG A 505 -7.57 19.17 -16.09
CA ARG A 505 -7.53 20.57 -16.54
C ARG A 505 -8.59 21.36 -15.78
N ARG A 506 -8.14 22.40 -15.07
CA ARG A 506 -8.99 23.27 -14.25
C ARG A 506 -9.34 24.55 -15.00
N PHE A 507 -10.52 25.07 -14.71
CA PHE A 507 -10.94 26.41 -15.12
C PHE A 507 -11.82 27.01 -14.03
N ASP A 508 -11.80 28.32 -13.91
CA ASP A 508 -12.66 29.00 -12.97
C ASP A 508 -13.91 29.52 -13.69
N TYR A 509 -15.04 29.52 -12.98
CA TYR A 509 -16.29 30.08 -13.48
C TYR A 509 -17.08 30.74 -12.36
N ARG A 510 -17.57 31.96 -12.61
CA ARG A 510 -18.35 32.71 -11.63
C ARG A 510 -19.78 32.18 -11.57
N LEU A 511 -20.18 31.70 -10.39
CA LEU A 511 -21.57 31.35 -10.09
C LEU A 511 -22.10 32.22 -8.94
N GLU A 512 -23.42 32.33 -8.85
CA GLU A 512 -24.13 33.02 -7.78
C GLU A 512 -24.75 32.00 -6.83
N GLY A 513 -24.57 32.22 -5.53
CA GLY A 513 -25.02 31.31 -4.48
C GLY A 513 -26.54 31.15 -4.46
N GLY A 514 -27.01 29.92 -4.29
CA GLY A 514 -28.43 29.56 -4.27
C GLY A 514 -29.11 29.53 -5.65
N GLN A 515 -28.40 29.91 -6.73
CA GLN A 515 -28.91 29.79 -8.09
C GLN A 515 -28.56 28.41 -8.65
N SER A 516 -29.52 27.77 -9.33
CA SER A 516 -29.29 26.47 -9.99
C SER A 516 -28.79 26.66 -11.43
N TYR A 517 -27.82 25.84 -11.80
CA TYR A 517 -27.17 25.83 -13.11
C TYR A 517 -27.25 24.44 -13.73
N ARG A 518 -27.66 24.36 -14.99
CA ARG A 518 -27.61 23.13 -15.77
C ARG A 518 -26.17 22.89 -16.21
N ILE A 519 -25.57 21.80 -15.77
CA ILE A 519 -24.20 21.43 -16.09
C ILE A 519 -24.20 20.24 -17.05
N VAL A 520 -23.41 20.36 -18.12
CA VAL A 520 -23.24 19.30 -19.12
C VAL A 520 -21.76 19.05 -19.37
N LEU A 521 -21.31 17.80 -19.22
CA LEU A 521 -20.02 17.34 -19.71
C LEU A 521 -20.25 16.47 -20.93
N GLU A 522 -19.73 16.89 -22.08
CA GLU A 522 -19.67 16.04 -23.28
C GLU A 522 -18.24 15.53 -23.45
N SER A 523 -18.07 14.21 -23.59
CA SER A 523 -16.77 13.58 -23.78
C SER A 523 -16.76 12.65 -25.00
N PHE A 524 -15.59 12.46 -25.57
CA PHE A 524 -15.39 11.69 -26.79
C PHE A 524 -14.36 10.58 -26.53
N ALA A 525 -14.53 9.44 -27.20
CA ALA A 525 -13.55 8.36 -27.14
C ALA A 525 -12.14 8.86 -27.49
N THR A 526 -11.12 8.30 -26.83
CA THR A 526 -9.72 8.57 -27.15
C THR A 526 -9.45 8.28 -28.63
N SER A 527 -8.80 9.21 -29.33
CA SER A 527 -8.49 9.11 -30.76
C SER A 527 -7.64 7.88 -31.11
N GLU A 528 -7.87 7.27 -32.28
CA GLU A 528 -7.15 6.07 -32.73
C GLU A 528 -5.63 6.26 -32.87
N HIS A 529 -5.17 7.47 -33.23
CA HIS A 529 -3.74 7.78 -33.26
C HIS A 529 -3.09 7.64 -31.88
N GLN A 530 -3.81 8.00 -30.83
CA GLN A 530 -3.35 7.89 -29.45
C GLN A 530 -3.63 6.50 -28.85
N LEU A 531 -4.53 5.72 -29.45
CA LEU A 531 -4.64 4.27 -29.20
C LEU A 531 -3.44 3.46 -29.73
N GLN A 532 -2.46 4.10 -30.41
CA GLN A 532 -1.18 3.47 -30.75
C GLN A 532 -0.24 3.33 -29.53
N ALA A 533 -0.56 3.95 -28.39
CA ALA A 533 -0.03 3.48 -27.11
C ALA A 533 -0.51 2.04 -26.88
N ALA A 534 0.41 1.11 -26.59
CA ALA A 534 0.13 -0.34 -26.56
C ALA A 534 -1.18 -0.65 -25.82
N PRO A 535 -2.28 -0.97 -26.53
CA PRO A 535 -3.59 -1.09 -25.91
C PRO A 535 -3.66 -2.40 -25.14
N LEU A 536 -4.34 -2.40 -23.99
CA LEU A 536 -4.56 -3.60 -23.23
C LEU A 536 -5.69 -4.41 -23.87
N PHE A 537 -5.39 -5.62 -24.36
CA PHE A 537 -6.36 -6.45 -25.09
C PHE A 537 -7.06 -5.72 -26.26
N GLY A 538 -6.37 -4.76 -26.89
CA GLY A 538 -6.91 -3.96 -27.98
C GLY A 538 -7.85 -2.82 -27.57
N ARG A 539 -7.88 -2.44 -26.28
CA ARG A 539 -8.64 -1.30 -25.73
C ARG A 539 -7.82 -0.51 -24.70
N LEU A 540 -7.88 0.82 -24.72
CA LEU A 540 -7.32 1.67 -23.66
C LEU A 540 -8.35 1.80 -22.54
N PHE A 541 -7.95 1.96 -21.28
CA PHE A 541 -8.89 2.41 -20.25
C PHE A 541 -9.48 3.75 -20.67
N GLN A 542 -10.79 3.91 -20.48
CA GLN A 542 -11.50 5.12 -20.84
C GLN A 542 -12.16 5.70 -19.59
N GLY A 543 -12.18 7.02 -19.50
CA GLY A 543 -12.87 7.67 -18.40
C GLY A 543 -13.07 9.14 -18.66
N SER A 544 -14.09 9.70 -18.03
CA SER A 544 -14.32 11.15 -18.01
C SER A 544 -14.96 11.52 -16.68
N ALA A 545 -14.55 12.64 -16.12
CA ALA A 545 -15.12 13.21 -14.91
C ALA A 545 -15.20 14.73 -14.99
N LEU A 546 -16.27 15.29 -14.42
CA LEU A 546 -16.38 16.71 -14.11
C LEU A 546 -16.37 16.88 -12.59
N ARG A 547 -15.48 17.73 -12.12
CA ARG A 547 -15.17 17.99 -10.72
C ARG A 547 -15.42 19.46 -10.41
N PHE A 548 -15.73 19.76 -9.15
CA PHE A 548 -16.15 21.10 -8.74
C PHE A 548 -15.81 21.35 -7.28
N HIS A 549 -15.31 22.56 -6.99
CA HIS A 549 -15.20 23.07 -5.64
C HIS A 549 -15.52 24.56 -5.66
N GLU A 550 -16.23 25.03 -4.64
CA GLU A 550 -16.47 26.46 -4.49
C GLU A 550 -15.18 27.25 -4.25
N GLU A 551 -15.23 28.57 -4.43
CA GLU A 551 -14.06 29.46 -4.29
C GLU A 551 -13.32 29.27 -2.95
N ILE A 552 -11.99 29.22 -2.98
CA ILE A 552 -11.19 29.02 -1.76
C ILE A 552 -10.63 30.36 -1.29
N ASP A 553 -11.29 30.99 -0.31
CA ASP A 553 -10.80 32.21 0.35
C ASP A 553 -9.77 31.84 1.44
N VAL A 554 -8.52 31.66 1.01
CA VAL A 554 -7.41 31.26 1.90
C VAL A 554 -7.23 32.23 3.07
N PRO A 555 -7.17 33.58 2.89
CA PRO A 555 -7.09 34.51 4.00
C PRO A 555 -8.18 34.33 5.06
N GLN A 556 -9.44 34.17 4.64
CA GLN A 556 -10.55 33.95 5.58
C GLN A 556 -10.41 32.61 6.32
N LEU A 557 -10.06 31.53 5.61
CA LEU A 557 -9.86 30.21 6.24
C LEU A 557 -8.73 30.21 7.28
N LEU A 558 -7.64 30.95 7.04
CA LEU A 558 -6.55 31.12 8.01
C LEU A 558 -6.98 31.95 9.22
N ALA A 559 -7.80 32.98 9.02
CA ALA A 559 -8.37 33.79 10.11
C ALA A 559 -9.30 32.94 10.98
N ASP A 560 -10.22 32.18 10.38
CA ASP A 560 -11.15 31.31 11.08
C ASP A 560 -10.43 30.23 11.91
N ALA A 561 -9.37 29.64 11.34
CA ALA A 561 -8.52 28.69 12.05
C ALA A 561 -7.80 29.32 13.26
N SER A 562 -7.26 30.54 13.08
CA SER A 562 -6.59 31.28 14.15
C SER A 562 -7.55 31.66 15.28
N ASP A 563 -8.77 32.10 14.95
CA ASP A 563 -9.80 32.43 15.92
C ASP A 563 -10.29 31.20 16.69
N ALA A 564 -10.43 30.05 16.00
CA ALA A 564 -10.74 28.78 16.66
C ALA A 564 -9.63 28.37 17.63
N ALA A 565 -8.36 28.48 17.22
CA ALA A 565 -7.21 28.14 18.06
C ALA A 565 -7.09 29.04 19.30
N LYS A 566 -7.26 30.35 19.13
CA LYS A 566 -7.17 31.36 20.19
C LYS A 566 -8.27 31.19 21.26
N ALA A 567 -9.43 30.67 20.86
CA ALA A 567 -10.58 30.47 21.76
C ALA A 567 -10.53 29.15 22.55
N SER A 568 -9.47 28.34 22.39
CA SER A 568 -9.34 26.98 22.94
C SER A 568 -8.10 26.83 23.83
N ASP A 569 -8.12 25.86 24.74
CA ASP A 569 -6.99 25.58 25.64
C ASP A 569 -5.82 24.84 24.94
N ILE A 570 -6.14 24.17 23.83
CA ILE A 570 -5.22 23.45 22.95
C ILE A 570 -5.79 23.46 21.52
N ALA A 571 -4.92 23.54 20.52
CA ALA A 571 -5.28 23.33 19.12
C ALA A 571 -4.71 22.01 18.60
N VAL A 572 -5.49 21.27 17.82
CA VAL A 572 -5.08 20.07 17.10
C VAL A 572 -5.26 20.33 15.61
N VAL A 573 -4.15 20.40 14.89
CA VAL A 573 -4.12 20.64 13.44
C VAL A 573 -3.90 19.33 12.71
N PHE A 574 -4.87 18.94 11.89
CA PHE A 574 -4.84 17.73 11.08
C PHE A 574 -4.38 18.08 9.66
N VAL A 575 -3.23 17.54 9.30
CA VAL A 575 -2.56 17.77 7.99
C VAL A 575 -2.20 16.45 7.34
N GLY A 576 -1.79 16.49 6.08
CA GLY A 576 -1.30 15.29 5.40
C GLY A 576 -1.45 15.32 3.90
N THR A 577 -1.53 14.11 3.35
CA THR A 577 -1.69 13.78 1.94
C THR A 577 -2.98 12.97 1.74
N THR A 578 -3.24 12.58 0.49
CA THR A 578 -4.40 11.77 0.10
C THR A 578 -3.98 10.59 -0.79
N ASN A 579 -4.93 9.70 -1.06
CA ASN A 579 -4.79 8.60 -2.01
C ASN A 579 -4.56 9.02 -3.47
N GLU A 580 -4.66 10.31 -3.79
CA GLU A 580 -4.32 10.87 -5.11
C GLU A 580 -2.93 11.52 -5.15
N ILE A 581 -2.23 11.55 -4.00
CA ILE A 581 -0.89 12.09 -3.84
C ILE A 581 0.11 10.97 -3.56
N GLU A 582 -0.29 9.97 -2.76
CA GLU A 582 0.44 8.73 -2.54
C GLU A 582 -0.36 7.56 -3.12
N SER A 583 0.05 7.07 -4.29
CA SER A 583 -0.68 6.04 -5.04
C SER A 583 0.26 5.16 -5.86
N GLU A 584 -0.17 3.93 -6.08
CA GLU A 584 0.27 3.13 -7.22
C GLU A 584 0.19 3.93 -8.53
N GLY A 585 1.17 3.72 -9.40
CA GLY A 585 1.27 4.26 -10.76
C GLY A 585 2.29 5.37 -10.90
N PHE A 586 2.53 6.19 -9.88
CA PHE A 586 3.51 7.29 -9.92
C PHE A 586 4.23 7.47 -8.59
N ASP A 587 5.45 7.97 -8.67
CA ASP A 587 6.18 8.44 -7.49
C ASP A 587 5.85 9.91 -7.22
N ARG A 588 5.98 10.33 -5.96
CA ARG A 588 5.83 11.75 -5.59
C ARG A 588 6.95 12.58 -6.22
N ASP A 589 6.64 13.81 -6.59
CA ASP A 589 7.64 14.74 -7.15
C ASP A 589 8.54 15.37 -6.07
N ASN A 590 8.05 15.45 -4.83
CA ASN A 590 8.75 16.07 -3.69
C ASN A 590 8.16 15.60 -2.35
N MET A 591 8.80 15.99 -1.24
CA MET A 591 8.34 15.67 0.12
C MET A 591 7.33 16.67 0.68
N LEU A 592 6.96 17.73 -0.03
CA LEU A 592 6.16 18.81 0.54
C LEU A 592 4.75 18.32 0.91
N LEU A 593 4.19 18.91 1.97
CA LEU A 593 2.75 18.87 2.19
C LEU A 593 2.04 19.65 1.07
N PRO A 594 0.94 19.13 0.52
CA PRO A 594 0.17 19.83 -0.51
C PRO A 594 -0.52 21.08 0.05
N SER A 595 -0.85 22.02 -0.85
CA SER A 595 -1.59 23.25 -0.53
C SER A 595 -0.87 24.16 0.49
N GLN A 596 -1.56 25.20 0.96
CA GLN A 596 -1.09 26.14 1.99
C GLN A 596 -1.18 25.58 3.42
N GLN A 597 -1.02 24.27 3.61
CA GLN A 597 -1.08 23.63 4.94
C GLN A 597 0.01 24.18 5.88
N TYR A 598 1.18 24.54 5.37
CA TYR A 598 2.23 25.19 6.16
C TYR A 598 1.78 26.54 6.73
N ASP A 599 1.03 27.33 5.97
CA ASP A 599 0.53 28.63 6.42
C ASP A 599 -0.58 28.46 7.46
N LEU A 600 -1.42 27.43 7.30
CA LEU A 600 -2.40 27.03 8.32
C LEU A 600 -1.74 26.70 9.65
N ILE A 601 -0.70 25.85 9.65
CA ILE A 601 0.01 25.48 10.88
C ILE A 601 0.63 26.72 11.52
N LYS A 602 1.33 27.56 10.74
CA LYS A 602 1.98 28.79 11.25
C LYS A 602 0.96 29.75 11.87
N ALA A 603 -0.18 29.97 11.22
CA ALA A 603 -1.24 30.84 11.72
C ALA A 603 -1.81 30.30 13.05
N VAL A 604 -2.08 28.99 13.12
CA VAL A 604 -2.61 28.34 14.34
C VAL A 604 -1.61 28.37 15.49
N VAL A 605 -0.35 27.99 15.26
CA VAL A 605 0.70 27.98 16.30
C VAL A 605 0.95 29.39 16.84
N ALA A 606 0.94 30.41 15.98
CA ALA A 606 1.06 31.80 16.40
C ALA A 606 -0.12 32.25 17.27
N ALA A 607 -1.34 31.75 16.99
CA ALA A 607 -2.53 32.06 17.78
C ALA A 607 -2.62 31.25 19.09
N ASN A 608 -2.12 30.01 19.09
CA ASN A 608 -2.10 29.12 20.25
C ASN A 608 -0.80 28.27 20.28
N PRO A 609 0.17 28.59 21.15
CA PRO A 609 1.42 27.85 21.22
C PRO A 609 1.26 26.43 21.81
N ARG A 610 0.10 26.09 22.40
CA ARG A 610 -0.25 24.70 22.75
C ARG A 610 -0.92 24.04 21.55
N THR A 611 -0.14 23.79 20.52
CA THR A 611 -0.60 23.15 19.28
C THR A 611 -0.01 21.75 19.11
N CYS A 612 -0.88 20.77 18.88
CA CYS A 612 -0.50 19.44 18.41
C CYS A 612 -0.76 19.34 16.91
N VAL A 613 0.20 18.85 16.13
CA VAL A 613 -0.01 18.53 14.72
C VAL A 613 -0.13 17.01 14.56
N VAL A 614 -1.18 16.56 13.89
CA VAL A 614 -1.41 15.15 13.51
C VAL A 614 -1.28 15.05 12.00
N ASN A 615 -0.32 14.25 11.52
CA ASN A 615 -0.02 14.11 10.09
C ASN A 615 -0.48 12.75 9.55
N PHE A 616 -1.28 12.80 8.48
CA PHE A 616 -1.69 11.64 7.70
C PHE A 616 -0.90 11.54 6.40
N SER A 617 0.21 10.80 6.42
CA SER A 617 0.98 10.49 5.20
C SER A 617 1.58 9.09 5.28
N GLY A 618 1.59 8.36 4.17
CA GLY A 618 2.12 7.00 4.13
C GLY A 618 3.65 6.96 4.23
N ALA A 619 4.32 8.01 3.78
CA ALA A 619 5.76 8.18 3.86
C ALA A 619 6.15 9.54 4.48
N ALA A 620 7.46 9.75 4.67
CA ALA A 620 8.00 11.01 5.18
C ALA A 620 7.59 12.22 4.31
N VAL A 621 7.18 13.30 4.96
CA VAL A 621 6.91 14.62 4.36
C VAL A 621 7.84 15.67 4.96
N ASP A 622 8.03 16.79 4.27
CA ASP A 622 8.84 17.89 4.79
C ASP A 622 8.07 18.60 5.91
N VAL A 623 8.57 18.45 7.13
CA VAL A 623 8.03 19.07 8.35
C VAL A 623 8.92 20.21 8.86
N THR A 624 10.07 20.44 8.22
CA THR A 624 11.02 21.49 8.62
C THR A 624 10.41 22.90 8.66
N PRO A 625 9.38 23.26 7.86
CA PRO A 625 8.77 24.59 7.95
C PRO A 625 8.05 24.88 9.27
N PHE A 626 7.75 23.88 10.10
CA PHE A 626 6.96 24.06 11.33
C PHE A 626 7.44 23.25 12.55
N ILE A 627 8.22 22.18 12.36
CA ILE A 627 8.48 21.19 13.42
C ILE A 627 9.14 21.79 14.68
N ASP A 628 9.97 22.82 14.52
CA ASP A 628 10.64 23.49 15.64
C ASP A 628 9.67 24.35 16.47
N GLN A 629 8.57 24.81 15.88
CA GLN A 629 7.59 25.72 16.49
C GLN A 629 6.44 24.98 17.18
N VAL A 630 6.17 23.73 16.80
CA VAL A 630 5.06 22.93 17.37
C VAL A 630 5.54 22.14 18.59
N PRO A 631 4.83 22.16 19.73
CA PRO A 631 5.22 21.39 20.90
C PRO A 631 4.94 19.89 20.78
N ALA A 632 3.93 19.47 20.00
CA ALA A 632 3.67 18.05 19.76
C ALA A 632 3.42 17.72 18.28
N PHE A 633 3.92 16.55 17.86
CA PHE A 633 3.79 16.03 16.52
C PHE A 633 3.51 14.52 16.55
N VAL A 634 2.40 14.11 15.93
CA VAL A 634 1.97 12.72 15.82
C VAL A 634 1.94 12.32 14.35
N GLN A 635 2.70 11.28 14.00
CA GLN A 635 2.59 10.61 12.70
C GLN A 635 1.50 9.54 12.79
N ALA A 636 0.40 9.75 12.09
CA ALA A 636 -0.76 8.84 12.07
C ALA A 636 -0.77 7.85 10.90
N ALA A 637 0.10 8.06 9.89
CA ALA A 637 0.04 7.33 8.63
C ALA A 637 -1.38 7.36 8.04
N PHE A 638 -1.91 6.22 7.60
CA PHE A 638 -3.32 6.06 7.28
C PHE A 638 -3.94 4.96 8.15
N PRO A 639 -4.78 5.30 9.14
CA PRO A 639 -5.30 4.32 10.10
C PRO A 639 -6.50 3.49 9.62
N GLY A 640 -6.98 3.67 8.39
CA GLY A 640 -8.15 2.96 7.87
C GLY A 640 -9.49 3.57 8.30
N GLN A 641 -10.56 2.77 8.29
CA GLN A 641 -11.94 3.27 8.44
C GLN A 641 -12.25 3.89 9.81
N GLU A 642 -11.52 3.48 10.85
CA GLU A 642 -11.71 3.97 12.22
C GLU A 642 -10.74 5.11 12.60
N CYS A 643 -10.21 5.81 11.59
CA CYS A 643 -9.23 6.88 11.74
C CYS A 643 -9.52 7.82 12.93
N GLY A 644 -10.74 8.34 13.02
CA GLY A 644 -11.11 9.24 14.10
C GLY A 644 -11.06 8.62 15.49
N HIS A 645 -11.51 7.37 15.64
CA HIS A 645 -11.40 6.68 16.93
C HIS A 645 -9.95 6.37 17.29
N SER A 646 -9.12 5.97 16.32
CA SER A 646 -7.68 5.75 16.54
C SER A 646 -6.99 7.02 17.05
N VAL A 647 -7.25 8.16 16.38
CA VAL A 647 -6.72 9.47 16.79
C VAL A 647 -7.17 9.80 18.21
N ALA A 648 -8.47 9.68 18.49
CA ALA A 648 -9.02 10.05 19.78
C ALA A 648 -8.47 9.18 20.92
N LYS A 649 -8.24 7.89 20.69
CA LYS A 649 -7.60 6.97 21.65
C LYS A 649 -6.20 7.46 22.04
N VAL A 650 -5.38 7.85 21.06
CA VAL A 650 -4.00 8.34 21.30
C VAL A 650 -4.00 9.72 21.96
N LEU A 651 -4.77 10.67 21.42
CA LEU A 651 -4.79 12.04 21.93
C LEU A 651 -5.39 12.13 23.34
N SER A 652 -6.35 11.28 23.69
CA SER A 652 -6.93 11.24 25.04
C SER A 652 -6.13 10.43 26.07
N GLY A 653 -5.13 9.67 25.63
CA GLY A 653 -4.36 8.76 26.49
C GLY A 653 -5.05 7.45 26.83
N GLU A 654 -6.18 7.12 26.20
CA GLU A 654 -6.79 5.80 26.29
C GLU A 654 -5.84 4.71 25.73
N VAL A 655 -5.15 5.04 24.64
CA VAL A 655 -4.01 4.28 24.14
C VAL A 655 -2.75 5.13 24.34
N ASN A 656 -1.80 4.60 25.11
CA ASN A 656 -0.47 5.19 25.20
C ASN A 656 0.27 4.96 23.86
N PRO A 657 0.76 6.02 23.19
CA PRO A 657 1.53 5.88 21.95
C PRO A 657 2.65 4.87 22.10
N CYS A 658 2.67 3.89 21.20
CA CYS A 658 3.64 2.81 21.22
C CYS A 658 4.17 2.43 19.83
N GLY A 659 3.74 3.14 18.78
CA GLY A 659 4.35 3.03 17.46
C GLY A 659 5.78 3.57 17.47
N ARG A 660 6.60 3.03 16.56
CA ARG A 660 7.96 3.49 16.27
C ARG A 660 8.12 3.65 14.77
N LEU A 661 8.88 4.64 14.32
CA LEU A 661 9.07 4.85 12.89
C LEU A 661 9.65 3.61 12.22
N PRO A 662 8.99 3.02 11.21
CA PRO A 662 9.53 1.88 10.49
C PRO A 662 10.46 2.32 9.34
N TYR A 663 10.73 3.61 9.21
CA TYR A 663 11.66 4.20 8.25
C TYR A 663 12.33 5.44 8.85
N SER A 664 13.49 5.79 8.33
CA SER A 664 14.20 7.02 8.69
C SER A 664 13.51 8.21 8.05
N TRP A 665 13.29 9.27 8.82
CA TRP A 665 12.70 10.51 8.33
C TRP A 665 13.82 11.52 8.06
N PRO A 666 14.23 11.74 6.81
CA PRO A 666 15.32 12.65 6.50
C PRO A 666 14.89 14.10 6.72
N ARG A 667 15.85 14.99 7.02
CA ARG A 667 15.56 16.43 7.09
C ARG A 667 15.26 17.01 5.71
N ARG A 668 16.01 16.58 4.69
CA ARG A 668 15.83 16.96 3.29
C ARG A 668 16.00 15.73 2.40
N LEU A 669 15.48 15.79 1.18
CA LEU A 669 15.63 14.70 0.21
C LEU A 669 17.10 14.37 -0.08
N GLU A 670 17.98 15.37 -0.06
CA GLU A 670 19.42 15.24 -0.30
C GLU A 670 20.14 14.43 0.78
N ASP A 671 19.55 14.29 1.96
CA ASP A 671 20.15 13.58 3.09
C ASP A 671 19.94 12.06 2.98
N CYS A 672 19.09 11.59 2.06
CA CYS A 672 18.89 10.17 1.77
C CYS A 672 20.03 9.56 0.95
N SER A 673 20.43 8.33 1.27
CA SER A 673 21.45 7.60 0.49
C SER A 673 21.07 7.39 -0.98
N SER A 674 19.78 7.25 -1.26
CA SER A 674 19.23 7.04 -2.59
C SER A 674 18.95 8.33 -3.37
N HIS A 675 19.28 9.53 -2.85
CA HIS A 675 18.96 10.83 -3.46
C HIS A 675 19.44 10.95 -4.92
N ASN A 676 20.70 10.62 -5.19
CA ASN A 676 21.26 10.73 -6.55
C ASN A 676 20.71 9.66 -7.51
N ASN A 677 20.04 8.65 -6.94
CA ASN A 677 19.61 7.41 -7.56
C ASN A 677 18.08 7.23 -7.55
N PHE A 678 17.34 8.34 -7.44
CA PHE A 678 15.90 8.42 -7.56
C PHE A 678 15.53 9.81 -8.12
N PRO A 679 14.59 9.96 -9.06
CA PRO A 679 13.77 8.92 -9.70
C PRO A 679 14.54 8.14 -10.78
N VAL A 680 13.83 7.30 -11.53
CA VAL A 680 14.35 6.56 -12.70
C VAL A 680 14.98 7.54 -13.71
N LYS A 681 16.17 7.18 -14.23
CA LYS A 681 16.88 7.95 -15.26
C LYS A 681 17.28 7.03 -16.42
N ASN A 682 16.89 7.38 -17.65
CA ASN A 682 17.18 6.60 -18.86
C ASN A 682 16.72 5.13 -18.76
N GLY A 683 15.53 4.90 -18.18
CA GLY A 683 14.97 3.55 -17.96
C GLY A 683 15.74 2.69 -16.95
N LYS A 684 16.63 3.30 -16.15
CA LYS A 684 17.41 2.61 -15.12
C LYS A 684 17.23 3.25 -13.75
N LEU A 685 17.09 2.42 -12.73
CA LEU A 685 17.12 2.80 -11.32
C LEU A 685 18.30 2.08 -10.67
N ARG A 686 19.29 2.81 -10.15
CA ARG A 686 20.55 2.21 -9.69
C ARG A 686 20.58 2.14 -8.18
N TYR A 687 20.79 0.97 -7.60
CA TYR A 687 20.88 0.80 -6.14
C TYR A 687 22.34 0.94 -5.70
N GLU A 688 22.94 2.09 -5.99
CA GLU A 688 24.38 2.32 -5.77
C GLU A 688 24.74 2.49 -4.29
N GLU A 689 23.79 2.92 -3.46
CA GLU A 689 23.91 2.95 -2.00
C GLU A 689 24.15 1.55 -1.41
N GLY A 690 23.85 0.48 -2.15
CA GLY A 690 24.12 -0.88 -1.72
C GLY A 690 23.39 -1.22 -0.41
N LEU A 691 24.16 -1.59 0.62
CA LEU A 691 23.64 -1.92 1.93
C LEU A 691 23.23 -0.69 2.75
N ASP A 692 23.58 0.53 2.34
CA ASP A 692 23.30 1.76 3.09
C ASP A 692 21.87 2.29 2.81
N VAL A 693 20.85 1.42 2.94
CA VAL A 693 19.44 1.82 2.84
C VAL A 693 18.90 2.23 4.21
N GLY A 694 18.26 3.40 4.28
CA GLY A 694 17.59 3.88 5.49
C GLY A 694 18.57 4.22 6.62
N TYR A 695 18.28 3.77 7.84
CA TYR A 695 19.13 4.02 9.01
C TYR A 695 20.56 3.50 8.87
N ARG A 696 20.78 2.47 8.03
CA ARG A 696 22.12 1.96 7.74
C ARG A 696 23.04 3.04 7.18
N TRP A 697 22.47 3.97 6.40
CA TRP A 697 23.14 5.17 5.93
C TRP A 697 23.28 6.20 7.04
N HIS A 698 22.19 6.56 7.72
CA HIS A 698 22.20 7.61 8.75
C HIS A 698 23.07 7.27 9.98
N ASP A 699 23.39 5.99 10.19
CA ASP A 699 24.33 5.55 11.21
C ASP A 699 25.81 5.80 10.84
N ARG A 700 26.12 6.07 9.57
CA ARG A 700 27.49 6.34 9.11
C ARG A 700 27.95 7.70 9.66
N GLU A 701 29.20 7.79 10.08
CA GLU A 701 29.77 9.03 10.64
C GLU A 701 29.76 10.19 9.63
N GLU A 702 29.90 9.88 8.35
CA GLU A 702 29.86 10.85 7.25
C GLU A 702 28.45 11.26 6.81
N ALA A 703 27.41 10.54 7.24
CA ALA A 703 26.04 10.80 6.83
C ALA A 703 25.37 11.87 7.70
N PRO A 704 24.45 12.67 7.14
CA PRO A 704 23.61 13.54 7.96
C PRO A 704 22.68 12.73 8.86
N ASP A 705 22.48 13.18 10.10
CA ASP A 705 21.48 12.61 10.99
C ASP A 705 20.07 12.70 10.38
N ALA A 706 19.28 11.65 10.56
CA ALA A 706 17.86 11.70 10.26
C ALA A 706 17.16 12.72 11.18
N LEU A 707 16.15 13.44 10.66
CA LEU A 707 15.31 14.32 11.48
C LEU A 707 14.57 13.52 12.56
N PHE A 708 14.05 12.36 12.18
CA PHE A 708 13.58 11.34 13.12
C PHE A 708 14.15 10.00 12.70
N ALA A 709 14.89 9.34 13.60
CA ALA A 709 15.59 8.11 13.29
C ALA A 709 14.66 6.89 13.26
N PHE A 710 15.03 5.87 12.48
CA PHE A 710 14.38 4.57 12.47
C PHE A 710 14.20 4.00 13.88
N GLY A 711 13.04 3.39 14.10
CA GLY A 711 12.69 2.78 15.37
C GLY A 711 12.40 3.79 16.48
N SER A 712 12.35 5.10 16.22
CA SER A 712 12.08 6.13 17.23
C SER A 712 10.60 6.42 17.42
N GLY A 713 10.23 6.82 18.63
CA GLY A 713 8.89 7.26 19.00
C GLY A 713 8.78 7.42 20.52
N GLU A 714 8.07 8.43 20.97
CA GLU A 714 7.84 8.71 22.39
C GLU A 714 6.70 7.84 22.96
N SER A 715 6.48 7.95 24.26
CA SER A 715 5.41 7.31 25.01
C SER A 715 4.99 8.23 26.16
N TYR A 716 3.78 8.07 26.67
CA TYR A 716 3.33 8.74 27.90
C TYR A 716 3.91 8.11 29.18
N THR A 717 4.71 7.05 29.05
CA THR A 717 5.47 6.42 30.14
C THR A 717 6.93 6.20 29.72
N THR A 718 7.78 5.80 30.66
CA THR A 718 9.20 5.55 30.44
C THR A 718 9.55 4.09 30.66
N PHE A 719 10.62 3.62 29.98
CA PHE A 719 11.07 2.24 30.06
C PHE A 719 12.58 2.14 30.27
N GLU A 720 13.00 1.09 30.97
CA GLU A 720 14.41 0.74 31.19
C GLU A 720 14.66 -0.71 30.72
N ILE A 721 15.89 -0.96 30.26
CA ILE A 721 16.39 -2.28 29.88
C ILE A 721 17.57 -2.62 30.79
N GLU A 722 17.52 -3.80 31.42
CA GLU A 722 18.51 -4.25 32.40
C GLU A 722 18.96 -5.69 32.11
N GLY A 723 20.12 -6.08 32.65
CA GLY A 723 20.56 -7.47 32.66
C GLY A 723 20.85 -8.09 31.28
N VAL A 724 21.19 -7.25 30.29
CA VAL A 724 21.50 -7.67 28.92
C VAL A 724 22.72 -8.59 28.90
N ARG A 725 22.55 -9.79 28.34
CA ARG A 725 23.64 -10.78 28.21
C ARG A 725 23.39 -11.72 27.02
N CYS A 726 24.48 -12.14 26.37
CA CYS A 726 24.46 -13.23 25.40
C CYS A 726 24.83 -14.54 26.08
N GLU A 727 24.09 -15.59 25.75
CA GLU A 727 24.37 -16.97 26.16
C GLU A 727 24.65 -17.81 24.90
N PRO A 728 25.74 -18.60 24.87
CA PRO A 728 26.04 -19.46 23.72
C PRO A 728 25.02 -20.60 23.64
N THR A 729 24.68 -21.00 22.42
CA THR A 729 23.85 -22.20 22.19
C THR A 729 24.72 -23.39 21.76
N PRO A 730 24.22 -24.64 21.84
CA PRO A 730 24.94 -25.80 21.33
C PRO A 730 25.11 -25.82 19.79
N LYS A 731 24.36 -24.99 19.06
CA LYS A 731 24.40 -24.94 17.61
C LYS A 731 25.33 -23.83 17.14
N ASP A 732 26.08 -24.14 16.08
CA ASP A 732 26.90 -23.15 15.41
C ASP A 732 26.01 -22.03 14.84
N MET A 733 26.51 -20.78 14.85
CA MET A 733 25.81 -19.58 14.36
C MET A 733 24.54 -19.16 15.14
N GLU A 734 24.32 -19.72 16.34
CA GLU A 734 23.18 -19.35 17.20
C GLU A 734 23.65 -18.83 18.56
N THR A 735 23.13 -17.68 18.99
CA THR A 735 23.29 -17.13 20.36
C THR A 735 21.95 -16.65 20.90
N GLU A 736 21.71 -16.84 22.20
CA GLU A 736 20.51 -16.36 22.88
C GLU A 736 20.82 -15.02 23.56
N ILE A 737 20.04 -13.98 23.28
CA ILE A 737 20.11 -12.69 23.98
C ILE A 737 19.02 -12.64 25.05
N LYS A 738 19.40 -12.34 26.29
CA LYS A 738 18.50 -12.23 27.44
C LYS A 738 18.57 -10.85 28.05
N PHE A 739 17.43 -10.29 28.40
CA PHE A 739 17.33 -8.99 29.07
C PHE A 739 15.98 -8.84 29.78
N GLN A 740 15.92 -7.88 30.69
CA GLN A 740 14.71 -7.51 31.40
C GLN A 740 14.26 -6.11 30.94
N VAL A 741 12.95 -5.95 30.71
CA VAL A 741 12.35 -4.65 30.37
C VAL A 741 11.43 -4.24 31.51
N LYS A 742 11.47 -2.97 31.90
CA LYS A 742 10.66 -2.43 33.00
C LYS A 742 9.98 -1.14 32.59
N ASN A 743 8.70 -0.98 32.96
CA ASN A 743 8.00 0.30 32.87
C ASN A 743 8.27 1.10 34.15
N THR A 744 8.94 2.24 34.02
CA THR A 744 9.34 3.10 35.14
C THR A 744 8.46 4.31 35.33
N GLY A 745 7.50 4.56 34.44
CA GLY A 745 6.55 5.65 34.57
C GLY A 745 5.26 5.24 35.29
N SER A 746 4.22 6.06 35.09
CA SER A 746 2.99 6.02 35.89
C SER A 746 1.76 5.48 35.16
N VAL A 747 1.87 5.12 33.88
CA VAL A 747 0.76 4.58 33.08
C VAL A 747 1.17 3.31 32.37
N PHE A 748 0.20 2.43 32.06
CA PHE A 748 0.43 1.29 31.20
C PHE A 748 1.01 1.76 29.86
N GLY A 749 1.94 1.00 29.30
CA GLY A 749 2.49 1.29 27.99
C GLY A 749 3.08 0.05 27.35
N LYS A 750 3.18 0.11 26.02
CA LYS A 750 3.92 -0.88 25.23
C LYS A 750 5.24 -0.29 24.76
N VAL A 751 6.29 -1.10 24.78
CA VAL A 751 7.63 -0.73 24.32
C VAL A 751 8.14 -1.76 23.32
N ILE A 752 8.87 -1.29 22.32
CA ILE A 752 9.54 -2.13 21.33
C ILE A 752 11.03 -2.11 21.66
N VAL A 753 11.58 -3.28 21.97
CA VAL A 753 13.02 -3.47 22.12
C VAL A 753 13.58 -3.99 20.81
N GLN A 754 14.62 -3.34 20.31
CA GLN A 754 15.24 -3.57 19.01
C GLN A 754 16.64 -4.13 19.24
N ILE A 755 16.95 -5.24 18.54
CA ILE A 755 18.23 -5.95 18.65
C ILE A 755 19.00 -5.78 17.36
N TYR A 756 20.09 -5.03 17.43
CA TYR A 756 20.99 -4.81 16.31
C TYR A 756 22.26 -5.63 16.48
N VAL A 757 22.88 -6.03 15.37
CA VAL A 757 24.17 -6.73 15.35
C VAL A 757 25.15 -5.99 14.46
N SER A 758 26.38 -5.85 14.92
CA SER A 758 27.54 -5.47 14.13
C SER A 758 28.52 -6.64 14.05
N GLY A 759 29.11 -6.80 12.87
CA GLY A 759 30.23 -7.72 12.63
C GLY A 759 31.09 -7.17 11.49
N SER A 760 32.39 -7.42 11.54
CA SER A 760 33.26 -7.15 10.41
C SER A 760 33.11 -8.25 9.36
N SER A 761 33.21 -7.88 8.09
CA SER A 761 33.38 -8.87 7.02
C SER A 761 34.41 -8.41 6.00
N GLU A 762 35.18 -9.38 5.52
CA GLU A 762 36.08 -9.22 4.37
C GLU A 762 35.40 -9.56 3.04
N VAL A 763 34.14 -10.02 3.09
CA VAL A 763 33.34 -10.44 1.94
C VAL A 763 32.46 -9.30 1.46
N GLY A 764 32.56 -9.00 0.16
CA GLY A 764 31.68 -8.05 -0.51
C GLY A 764 31.82 -6.60 -0.03
N ARG A 765 30.69 -5.93 0.19
CA ARG A 765 30.57 -4.54 0.61
C ARG A 765 30.89 -4.36 2.09
N LYS A 766 31.39 -3.17 2.43
CA LYS A 766 31.54 -2.73 3.82
C LYS A 766 30.20 -2.80 4.53
N ARG A 767 30.14 -3.55 5.65
CA ARG A 767 28.93 -3.70 6.46
C ARG A 767 28.40 -2.35 6.97
N PRO A 768 27.07 -2.21 7.15
CA PRO A 768 26.49 -1.15 7.96
C PRO A 768 27.09 -1.14 9.37
N VAL A 769 27.00 0.00 10.07
CA VAL A 769 27.52 0.12 11.45
C VAL A 769 26.87 -0.91 12.37
N LYS A 770 25.57 -1.13 12.19
CA LYS A 770 24.77 -2.14 12.87
C LYS A 770 23.53 -2.44 12.03
N GLU A 771 22.95 -3.61 12.20
CA GLU A 771 21.78 -4.07 11.46
C GLU A 771 20.76 -4.70 12.41
N LEU A 772 19.49 -4.32 12.30
CA LEU A 772 18.42 -4.94 13.07
C LEU A 772 18.32 -6.42 12.69
N LYS A 773 18.35 -7.31 13.68
CA LYS A 773 18.25 -8.77 13.50
C LYS A 773 17.03 -9.38 14.20
N ASP A 774 16.50 -8.74 15.24
CA ASP A 774 15.19 -9.09 15.81
C ASP A 774 14.59 -7.93 16.61
N PHE A 775 13.32 -8.05 16.99
CA PHE A 775 12.60 -7.12 17.85
C PHE A 775 11.50 -7.81 18.64
N VAL A 776 11.14 -7.22 19.77
CA VAL A 776 10.02 -7.67 20.61
C VAL A 776 9.23 -6.48 21.15
N LYS A 777 7.90 -6.55 21.04
CA LYS A 777 6.98 -5.61 21.68
C LYS A 777 6.47 -6.18 22.99
N VAL A 778 6.48 -5.38 24.05
CA VAL A 778 6.07 -5.78 25.40
C VAL A 778 5.13 -4.74 25.99
N GLY A 779 3.96 -5.15 26.46
CA GLY A 779 3.07 -4.34 27.30
C GLY A 779 3.37 -4.53 28.78
N LEU A 780 3.47 -3.43 29.53
CA LEU A 780 3.82 -3.42 30.96
C LEU A 780 2.96 -2.42 31.72
N GLU A 781 2.40 -2.88 32.84
CA GLU A 781 1.81 -2.01 33.88
C GLU A 781 2.88 -1.12 34.53
N PRO A 782 2.50 0.01 35.16
CA PRO A 782 3.43 0.84 35.93
C PRO A 782 4.23 0.03 36.96
N GLY A 783 5.56 0.14 36.92
CA GLY A 783 6.47 -0.64 37.78
C GLY A 783 6.62 -2.12 37.40
N GLY A 784 5.83 -2.61 36.45
CA GLY A 784 5.88 -3.98 35.93
C GLY A 784 7.14 -4.24 35.11
N SER A 785 7.54 -5.51 35.04
CA SER A 785 8.72 -5.94 34.32
C SER A 785 8.55 -7.32 33.69
N ARG A 786 9.27 -7.56 32.58
CA ARG A 786 9.25 -8.84 31.83
C ARG A 786 10.65 -9.22 31.38
N GLU A 787 11.02 -10.48 31.59
CA GLU A 787 12.21 -11.09 30.97
C GLU A 787 11.92 -11.43 29.51
N CYS A 788 12.86 -11.09 28.63
CA CYS A 788 12.80 -11.33 27.20
C CYS A 788 14.01 -12.16 26.78
N ASN A 789 13.75 -13.22 26.01
CA ASN A 789 14.76 -14.11 25.46
C ASN A 789 14.52 -14.21 23.94
N LEU A 790 15.54 -13.88 23.14
CA LEU A 790 15.47 -13.94 21.68
C LEU A 790 16.64 -14.76 21.14
N LEU A 791 16.40 -15.52 20.08
CA LEU A 791 17.41 -16.31 19.40
C LEU A 791 17.96 -15.52 18.20
N LEU A 792 19.25 -15.18 18.26
CA LEU A 792 19.99 -14.67 17.11
C LEU A 792 20.59 -15.86 16.37
N ASP A 793 20.05 -16.18 15.19
CA ASP A 793 20.45 -17.34 14.41
C ASP A 793 21.41 -16.98 13.26
N LYS A 794 21.59 -17.92 12.32
CA LYS A 794 22.48 -17.74 11.16
C LYS A 794 22.25 -16.42 10.40
N TYR A 795 21.03 -15.88 10.35
CA TYR A 795 20.75 -14.61 9.67
C TYR A 795 21.30 -13.38 10.42
N ALA A 796 21.52 -13.51 11.72
CA ALA A 796 22.06 -12.44 12.57
C ALA A 796 23.55 -12.19 12.34
N VAL A 797 24.28 -13.21 11.88
CA VAL A 797 25.76 -13.21 11.77
C VAL A 797 26.27 -13.42 10.36
N SER A 798 25.38 -13.56 9.37
CA SER A 798 25.78 -13.86 8.00
C SER A 798 25.75 -12.65 7.07
N VAL A 799 26.66 -12.67 6.11
CA VAL A 799 26.71 -11.79 4.95
C VAL A 799 26.53 -12.63 3.69
N TYR A 800 26.03 -12.05 2.60
CA TYR A 800 25.93 -12.79 1.33
C TYR A 800 27.17 -12.56 0.47
N ASP A 801 27.87 -13.64 0.10
CA ASP A 801 28.94 -13.61 -0.89
C ASP A 801 28.35 -13.71 -2.30
N GLY A 802 28.29 -12.57 -2.99
CA GLY A 802 27.79 -12.51 -4.36
C GLY A 802 28.66 -13.24 -5.40
N GLN A 803 29.93 -13.54 -5.09
CA GLN A 803 30.83 -14.28 -5.99
C GLN A 803 30.65 -15.79 -5.82
N GLU A 804 30.59 -16.26 -4.56
CA GLU A 804 30.43 -17.69 -4.22
C GLU A 804 28.96 -18.15 -4.21
N GLY A 805 28.01 -17.21 -4.27
CA GLY A 805 26.58 -17.48 -4.29
C GLY A 805 26.09 -18.19 -3.02
N CYS A 806 26.58 -17.77 -1.85
CA CYS A 806 26.21 -18.34 -0.56
C CYS A 806 26.28 -17.30 0.57
N TRP A 807 25.61 -17.60 1.67
CA TRP A 807 25.76 -16.87 2.92
C TRP A 807 27.00 -17.34 3.67
N VAL A 808 27.69 -16.41 4.32
CA VAL A 808 28.91 -16.64 5.10
C VAL A 808 28.73 -16.05 6.50
N ALA A 809 28.67 -16.90 7.51
CA ALA A 809 28.79 -16.52 8.91
C ALA A 809 30.27 -16.56 9.29
N GLN A 810 30.93 -15.40 9.35
CA GLN A 810 32.40 -15.33 9.50
C GLN A 810 32.83 -15.54 10.95
N GLN A 811 33.87 -16.33 11.19
CA GLN A 811 34.50 -16.45 12.51
C GLN A 811 34.96 -15.06 13.01
N GLY A 812 34.70 -14.76 14.27
CA GLY A 812 35.17 -13.52 14.89
C GLY A 812 34.24 -12.97 15.96
N ALA A 813 34.57 -11.77 16.41
CA ALA A 813 33.79 -11.03 17.39
C ALA A 813 32.62 -10.29 16.71
N TYR A 814 31.45 -10.40 17.33
CA TYR A 814 30.24 -9.68 16.98
C TYR A 814 29.79 -8.86 18.19
N LYS A 815 29.13 -7.75 17.93
CA LYS A 815 28.56 -6.88 18.94
C LYS A 815 27.06 -6.79 18.78
N VAL A 816 26.32 -7.06 19.84
CA VAL A 816 24.87 -6.90 19.91
C VAL A 816 24.56 -5.58 20.60
N PHE A 817 23.72 -4.77 19.99
CA PHE A 817 23.18 -3.54 20.57
C PHE A 817 21.70 -3.76 20.89
N VAL A 818 21.33 -3.47 22.13
CA VAL A 818 19.93 -3.55 22.60
C VAL A 818 19.45 -2.15 22.89
N GLY A 819 18.43 -1.71 22.14
CA GLY A 819 17.96 -0.33 22.18
C GLY A 819 16.44 -0.19 22.06
N LEU A 820 15.98 1.05 22.25
CA LEU A 820 14.57 1.44 22.03
C LEU A 820 14.34 2.10 20.66
N SER A 821 15.43 2.46 19.98
CA SER A 821 15.48 2.91 18.58
C SER A 821 16.88 2.64 18.00
N SER A 822 17.10 2.98 16.73
CA SER A 822 18.44 2.91 16.10
C SER A 822 19.48 3.84 16.76
N VAL A 823 19.02 4.89 17.44
CA VAL A 823 19.87 5.91 18.09
C VAL A 823 19.78 5.89 19.62
N ASP A 824 18.82 5.18 20.20
CA ASP A 824 18.67 5.02 21.65
C ASP A 824 19.10 3.62 22.11
N ILE A 825 20.42 3.38 22.06
CA ILE A 825 21.04 2.13 22.51
C ILE A 825 21.23 2.16 24.02
N LYS A 826 20.71 1.13 24.71
CA LYS A 826 20.76 1.01 26.18
C LYS A 826 21.88 0.10 26.67
N ALA A 827 22.26 -0.89 25.87
CA ALA A 827 23.32 -1.81 26.22
C ALA A 827 24.03 -2.35 24.97
N GLU A 828 25.29 -2.71 25.15
CA GLU A 828 26.10 -3.44 24.17
C GLU A 828 26.68 -4.67 24.85
N VAL A 829 26.64 -5.81 24.14
CA VAL A 829 27.27 -7.05 24.59
C VAL A 829 27.97 -7.71 23.42
N ASP A 830 29.15 -8.26 23.67
CA ASP A 830 29.93 -8.94 22.65
C ASP A 830 29.70 -10.46 22.73
N PHE A 831 29.78 -11.13 21.59
CA PHE A 831 29.87 -12.58 21.52
C PHE A 831 30.81 -13.00 20.38
N GLU A 832 31.31 -14.22 20.43
CA GLU A 832 32.23 -14.74 19.41
C GLU A 832 31.62 -15.92 18.67
N LEU A 833 31.78 -15.90 17.34
CA LEU A 833 31.54 -17.08 16.52
C LEU A 833 32.84 -17.86 16.36
N ALA A 834 32.83 -19.13 16.78
CA ALA A 834 34.04 -19.96 16.86
C ALA A 834 34.62 -20.39 15.50
N LYS A 835 33.82 -20.41 14.43
CA LYS A 835 34.25 -20.87 13.09
C LYS A 835 33.44 -20.20 11.98
N THR A 836 34.05 -20.10 10.80
CA THR A 836 33.36 -19.65 9.59
C THR A 836 32.47 -20.76 9.05
N VAL A 837 31.21 -20.45 8.74
CA VAL A 837 30.26 -21.40 8.17
C VAL A 837 29.62 -20.79 6.92
N GLN A 838 29.55 -21.58 5.84
CA GLN A 838 28.83 -21.22 4.63
C GLN A 838 27.49 -21.95 4.55
N TRP A 839 26.46 -21.28 4.05
CA TRP A 839 25.15 -21.89 3.88
C TRP A 839 24.36 -21.28 2.70
N ARG A 840 23.35 -22.01 2.24
CA ARG A 840 22.39 -21.60 1.20
C ARG A 840 20.97 -21.97 1.66
N GLY A 841 19.96 -21.43 1.00
CA GLY A 841 18.57 -21.78 1.27
C GLY A 841 17.98 -21.10 2.49
N VAL A 842 16.99 -21.71 3.13
CA VAL A 842 16.22 -21.12 4.24
C VAL A 842 16.71 -21.58 5.61
#